data_AF-A0A177SD76-F1
#
_entry.id   AF-A0A177SD76-F1
#
_cell.length_a   1.000
_cell.length_b   1.000
_cell.length_c   1.000
_cell.angle_alpha   90.00
_cell.angle_beta   90.00
_cell.angle_gamma   90.00
#
_symmetry.space_group_name_H-M   'P 1'
#
loop_
_entity.id
_entity.type
_entity.pdbx_description
1 polymer ?
#
loop_
_entity_poly.entity_id
_entity_poly.type
_entity_poly.pdbx_seq_one_letter_code
_entity_poly.pdbx_strand_id
1 'polypeptide(L)'
;MIQPSRDYSRLLNTLIDQRIAAAPKRSPWFHLTPGERADYLAETDARLLEIQHTTLNVLAAQHFSMDDNPQGIDEHLAMLRRLREALDSDSPYRQALDRDISLYGRQQAAMHGFEGAWRKGLRLIRAGDGLRHPCAGVLQRLQRMIDLLQRKIDSEGDARRVTPFARQQGWKALAERYRALLDGKPVDLTEVPAASDSLPVNLSLLLMEERPGYVRMNVALVDADFEGRYKDLHLEHGRLVTATRSLMNFSFGTAARSLAWQQHYRLKHEPGRSPTFAPIRSVLVRTAFVEAFLGHWLVSEHTLRSGFLVRVMEDGSRLRVINVDRKECNQIGIEAFDEAGAQGKVREVDLPRRLEDLLNRYADIASFQTIAVDSYAASHYDPDRDGRFVGIRELERSVGFGEHLYLLELPHGSDYLAVTPFAVVDRQGSRHLCAAEVQRAWAHNSAFFERLHSLREQGEGACPWLNGPRERGAFMAQWQRLLERNHLTPGALLAVPEAPRASLRDAQGNALGKMLRERALADRIWRWPALDASLAAIAARVLKRGGLQKLLDDAYVQATLAQARRLPGMALEPMPHRARNLRLLKWLLGEDQHADADSRDLRRQLLFQVLRLRAGQLGGGHAQVNPHGLDAGNALARPDPWLILNARPERLLAGDNRWLIAEDKYRSAHQWVADPLHPATRYMDALDTPFIGGISAATEALCRDLPHLFDGLPSLPEYWRFQLANSAFWLRNGYHSLFETLYMAARYEPLAEGSVGDPLLALFDRSRDHPASALYRDLMALLRPLIDQGLSGEERLAPDPAEC
;
A
#
# COMPACT_ATOMS: atom_id res chain seq x y z
N MET A 1 30.09 9.39 9.67
CA MET A 1 29.10 10.50 9.67
C MET A 1 29.70 11.69 10.38
N ILE A 2 29.52 12.89 9.82
CA ILE A 2 29.93 14.15 10.45
C ILE A 2 28.95 14.45 11.59
N GLN A 3 29.47 14.79 12.78
CA GLN A 3 28.63 15.19 13.91
C GLN A 3 27.91 16.51 13.60
N PRO A 4 26.61 16.63 13.93
CA PRO A 4 25.87 17.86 13.72
C PRO A 4 26.45 19.01 14.57
N SER A 5 26.25 20.24 14.10
CA SER A 5 26.66 21.44 14.83
C SER A 5 26.02 21.52 16.21
N ARG A 6 26.68 22.24 17.13
CA ARG A 6 26.13 22.49 18.47
C ARG A 6 24.83 23.30 18.41
N ASP A 7 24.71 24.21 17.45
CA ASP A 7 23.52 25.06 17.30
C ASP A 7 22.31 24.27 16.81
N TYR A 8 22.51 23.36 15.85
CA TYR A 8 21.49 22.39 15.42
C TYR A 8 20.96 21.60 16.64
N SER A 9 21.88 21.02 17.41
CA SER A 9 21.53 20.21 18.58
C SER A 9 20.80 21.04 19.63
N ARG A 10 21.22 22.29 19.86
CA ARG A 10 20.58 23.21 20.80
C ARG A 10 19.16 23.57 20.39
N LEU A 11 18.92 23.86 19.10
CA LEU A 11 17.59 24.18 18.59
C LEU A 11 16.66 22.97 18.64
N LEU A 12 17.15 21.78 18.26
CA LEU A 12 16.36 20.56 18.38
C LEU A 12 16.02 20.25 19.84
N ASN A 13 16.96 20.41 20.78
CA ASN A 13 16.67 20.28 22.22
C ASN A 13 15.60 21.27 22.68
N THR A 14 15.68 22.52 22.22
CA THR A 14 14.67 23.54 22.52
C THR A 14 13.29 23.12 22.03
N LEU A 15 13.19 22.56 20.82
CA LEU A 15 11.95 22.04 20.25
C LEU A 15 11.40 20.88 21.10
N ILE A 16 12.27 19.94 21.49
CA ILE A 16 11.90 18.80 22.34
C ILE A 16 11.35 19.29 23.69
N ASP A 17 12.05 20.22 24.36
CA ASP A 17 11.65 20.75 25.66
C ASP A 17 10.31 21.48 25.58
N GLN A 18 10.13 22.34 24.56
CA GLN A 18 8.85 22.99 24.29
C GLN A 18 7.74 21.99 24.03
N ARG A 19 8.03 20.92 23.27
CA ARG A 19 7.02 19.95 22.91
C ARG A 19 6.60 19.07 24.07
N ILE A 20 7.53 18.64 24.92
CA ILE A 20 7.26 17.91 26.16
C ILE A 20 6.46 18.80 27.12
N ALA A 21 6.82 20.08 27.25
CA ALA A 21 6.08 21.00 28.12
C ALA A 21 4.63 21.24 27.67
N ALA A 22 4.39 21.25 26.36
CA ALA A 22 3.06 21.40 25.76
C ALA A 22 2.33 20.06 25.53
N ALA A 23 2.95 18.92 25.85
CA ALA A 23 2.37 17.61 25.58
C ALA A 23 1.23 17.30 26.57
N PRO A 24 0.07 16.82 26.08
CA PRO A 24 -0.94 16.27 26.98
C PRO A 24 -0.41 14.99 27.65
N LYS A 25 -1.05 14.56 28.75
CA LYS A 25 -0.69 13.34 29.50
C LYS A 25 -0.51 12.10 28.61
N ARG A 26 -1.35 11.97 27.58
CA ARG A 26 -1.26 10.97 26.51
C ARG A 26 -0.59 11.56 25.29
N SER A 27 0.73 11.42 25.24
CA SER A 27 1.54 11.92 24.13
C SER A 27 2.74 11.01 23.94
N PRO A 28 3.20 10.77 22.70
CA PRO A 28 4.46 10.07 22.48
C PRO A 28 5.69 10.91 22.88
N TRP A 29 5.48 12.17 23.27
CA TRP A 29 6.49 13.06 23.84
C TRP A 29 6.51 12.95 25.37
N PHE A 30 7.65 12.57 25.93
CA PHE A 30 7.84 12.44 27.37
C PHE A 30 9.25 12.84 27.78
N HIS A 31 9.44 13.09 29.08
CA HIS A 31 10.75 13.43 29.65
C HIS A 31 11.76 12.30 29.44
N LEU A 32 12.90 12.63 28.85
CA LEU A 32 14.00 11.72 28.54
C LEU A 32 15.11 11.84 29.58
N THR A 33 15.72 10.72 29.95
CA THR A 33 17.03 10.71 30.62
C THR A 33 18.12 11.21 29.65
N PRO A 34 19.32 11.58 30.15
CA PRO A 34 20.40 12.04 29.28
C PRO A 34 20.80 11.03 28.18
N GLY A 35 20.80 9.73 28.49
CA GLY A 35 21.11 8.66 27.53
C GLY A 35 20.03 8.53 26.45
N GLU A 36 18.76 8.39 26.87
CA GLU A 36 17.61 8.34 25.95
C GLU A 36 17.55 9.59 25.05
N ARG A 37 17.90 10.77 25.59
CA ARG A 37 17.96 12.01 24.82
C ARG A 37 19.06 11.95 23.76
N ALA A 38 20.24 11.44 24.09
CA ALA A 38 21.32 11.30 23.11
C ALA A 38 20.94 10.33 21.97
N ASP A 39 20.36 9.18 22.32
CA ASP A 39 19.90 8.17 21.35
C ASP A 39 18.78 8.73 20.45
N TYR A 40 17.80 9.42 21.06
CA TYR A 40 16.72 10.05 20.32
C TYR A 40 17.22 11.12 19.33
N LEU A 41 18.18 11.96 19.75
CA LEU A 41 18.76 12.99 18.88
C LEU A 41 19.51 12.36 17.70
N ALA A 42 20.29 11.29 17.94
CA ALA A 42 21.02 10.59 16.90
C ALA A 42 20.08 9.93 15.88
N GLU A 43 19.04 9.25 16.36
CA GLU A 43 18.04 8.62 15.50
C GLU A 43 17.24 9.67 14.71
N THR A 44 16.85 10.78 15.35
CA THR A 44 16.14 11.88 14.68
C THR A 44 16.98 12.49 13.56
N ASP A 45 18.27 12.74 13.79
CA ASP A 45 19.19 13.25 12.77
C ASP A 45 19.31 12.27 11.58
N ALA A 46 19.49 10.97 11.87
CA ALA A 46 19.56 9.94 10.83
C ALA A 46 18.28 9.89 9.97
N ARG A 47 17.10 10.00 10.59
CA ARG A 47 15.81 10.00 9.89
C ARG A 47 15.60 11.27 9.06
N LEU A 48 16.03 12.43 9.54
CA LEU A 48 15.98 13.68 8.77
C LEU A 48 16.90 13.63 7.53
N LEU A 49 18.10 13.08 7.68
CA LEU A 49 19.00 12.84 6.55
C LEU A 49 18.41 11.82 5.55
N GLU A 50 17.73 10.79 6.04
CA GLU A 50 17.04 9.83 5.18
C GLU A 50 15.93 10.50 4.37
N ILE A 51 15.09 11.35 5.00
CA ILE A 51 14.06 12.13 4.30
C ILE A 51 14.69 12.96 3.18
N GLN A 52 15.76 13.69 3.50
CA GLN A 52 16.47 14.55 2.56
C GLN A 52 17.05 13.77 1.37
N HIS A 53 17.70 12.63 1.63
CA HIS A 53 18.40 11.87 0.59
C HIS A 53 17.51 10.92 -0.22
N THR A 54 16.27 10.68 0.22
CA THR A 54 15.38 9.71 -0.42
C THR A 54 14.05 10.35 -0.82
N THR A 55 13.17 10.63 0.13
CA THR A 55 11.81 11.10 -0.14
C THR A 55 11.80 12.45 -0.84
N LEU A 56 12.63 13.39 -0.40
CA LEU A 56 12.77 14.71 -1.03
C LEU A 56 13.32 14.59 -2.46
N ASN A 57 14.26 13.68 -2.70
CA ASN A 57 14.81 13.40 -4.01
C ASN A 57 13.77 12.80 -4.98
N VAL A 58 12.91 11.90 -4.52
CA VAL A 58 11.79 11.39 -5.33
C VAL A 58 10.80 12.51 -5.65
N LEU A 59 10.51 13.41 -4.71
CA LEU A 59 9.69 14.59 -4.97
C LEU A 59 10.36 15.54 -5.98
N ALA A 60 11.68 15.73 -5.90
CA ALA A 60 12.45 16.49 -6.87
C ALA A 60 12.30 15.90 -8.27
N ALA A 61 12.40 14.58 -8.39
CA ALA A 61 12.22 13.86 -9.65
C ALA A 61 10.83 14.12 -10.26
N GLN A 62 9.78 14.06 -9.43
CA GLN A 62 8.42 14.39 -9.85
C GLN A 62 8.30 15.86 -10.27
N HIS A 63 8.93 16.77 -9.54
CA HIS A 63 8.92 18.19 -9.88
C HIS A 63 9.59 18.45 -11.23
N PHE A 64 10.82 18.01 -11.43
CA PHE A 64 11.54 18.23 -12.68
C PHE A 64 10.88 17.53 -13.86
N SER A 65 10.27 16.35 -13.65
CA SER A 65 9.49 15.67 -14.68
C SER A 65 8.21 16.43 -15.09
N MET A 66 7.68 17.32 -14.24
CA MET A 66 6.45 18.07 -14.50
C MET A 66 6.68 19.55 -14.86
N ASP A 67 7.80 20.14 -14.45
CA ASP A 67 8.17 21.54 -14.68
C ASP A 67 8.88 21.72 -16.03
N ASP A 68 9.79 20.79 -16.36
CA ASP A 68 10.39 20.69 -17.68
C ASP A 68 9.52 19.77 -18.54
N ASN A 69 8.95 20.33 -19.59
CA ASN A 69 8.31 19.57 -20.67
C ASN A 69 9.31 19.50 -21.81
N PRO A 70 10.38 18.68 -21.70
CA PRO A 70 11.46 18.65 -22.68
C PRO A 70 10.86 18.46 -24.06
N GLN A 71 11.22 19.32 -25.00
CA GLN A 71 10.64 19.27 -26.34
C GLN A 71 11.12 18.04 -27.12
N GLY A 72 12.18 17.37 -26.63
CA GLY A 72 12.65 16.10 -27.17
C GLY A 72 13.57 15.33 -26.21
N ILE A 73 13.89 14.10 -26.61
CA ILE A 73 14.70 13.15 -25.82
C ILE A 73 16.09 13.68 -25.46
N ASP A 74 16.69 14.51 -26.32
CA ASP A 74 18.02 15.07 -26.13
C ASP A 74 18.06 16.05 -24.95
N GLU A 75 17.04 16.91 -24.88
CA GLU A 75 16.86 17.87 -23.79
C GLU A 75 16.57 17.14 -22.48
N HIS A 76 15.71 16.12 -22.52
CA HIS A 76 15.41 15.28 -21.35
C HIS A 76 16.66 14.58 -20.82
N LEU A 77 17.47 13.98 -21.70
CA LEU A 77 18.74 13.35 -21.29
C LEU A 77 19.75 14.36 -20.75
N ALA A 78 19.84 15.56 -21.33
CA ALA A 78 20.70 16.62 -20.82
C ALA A 78 20.24 17.08 -19.42
N MET A 79 18.93 17.16 -19.19
CA MET A 79 18.36 17.42 -17.86
C MET A 79 18.72 16.31 -16.88
N LEU A 80 18.45 15.04 -17.19
CA LEU A 80 18.75 13.91 -16.30
C LEU A 80 20.24 13.83 -15.97
N ARG A 81 21.13 14.04 -16.95
CA ARG A 81 22.58 14.07 -16.73
C ARG A 81 23.01 15.23 -15.82
N ARG A 82 22.45 16.42 -16.01
CA ARG A 82 22.69 17.57 -15.11
C ARG A 82 22.24 17.28 -13.68
N LEU A 83 21.05 16.71 -13.51
CA LEU A 83 20.55 16.29 -12.19
C LEU A 83 21.47 15.23 -11.56
N ARG A 84 21.96 14.30 -12.36
CA ARG A 84 22.86 13.23 -11.94
C ARG A 84 24.25 13.72 -11.55
N GLU A 85 24.75 14.76 -12.19
CA GLU A 85 26.01 15.45 -11.87
C GLU A 85 25.90 16.28 -10.60
N ALA A 86 24.74 16.87 -10.31
CA ALA A 86 24.48 17.65 -9.11
C ALA A 86 24.34 16.82 -7.81
N LEU A 87 24.34 15.48 -7.91
CA LEU A 87 24.25 14.57 -6.76
C LEU A 87 25.64 14.07 -6.34
N ASP A 88 26.16 14.64 -5.25
CA ASP A 88 27.47 14.30 -4.71
C ASP A 88 27.55 12.91 -4.03
N SER A 89 26.43 12.31 -3.62
CA SER A 89 26.38 11.07 -2.83
C SER A 89 25.84 9.84 -3.60
N ASP A 90 26.28 8.64 -3.19
CA ASP A 90 25.74 7.36 -3.68
C ASP A 90 24.39 7.06 -3.03
N SER A 91 23.33 7.69 -3.55
CA SER A 91 21.95 7.57 -3.03
C SER A 91 21.08 6.63 -3.87
N PRO A 92 19.99 6.05 -3.32
CA PRO A 92 19.02 5.27 -4.10
C PRO A 92 18.46 6.03 -5.31
N TYR A 93 18.28 7.36 -5.18
CA TYR A 93 17.84 8.21 -6.28
C TYR A 93 18.88 8.35 -7.39
N ARG A 94 20.17 8.44 -7.06
CA ARG A 94 21.25 8.44 -8.04
C ARG A 94 21.23 7.18 -8.91
N GLN A 95 20.99 6.03 -8.30
CA GLN A 95 20.84 4.75 -9.01
C GLN A 95 19.59 4.72 -9.90
N ALA A 96 18.49 5.34 -9.46
CA ALA A 96 17.29 5.51 -10.27
C ALA A 96 17.58 6.39 -11.51
N LEU A 97 18.25 7.53 -11.33
CA LEU A 97 18.68 8.38 -12.43
C LEU A 97 19.63 7.67 -13.39
N ASP A 98 20.56 6.84 -12.90
CA ASP A 98 21.46 6.06 -13.76
C ASP A 98 20.68 5.07 -14.64
N ARG A 99 19.64 4.42 -14.09
CA ARG A 99 18.72 3.57 -14.85
C ARG A 99 17.94 4.37 -15.89
N ASP A 100 17.38 5.51 -15.50
CA ASP A 100 16.61 6.37 -16.41
C ASP A 100 17.50 6.93 -17.53
N ILE A 101 18.70 7.42 -17.23
CA ILE A 101 19.67 7.88 -18.24
C ILE A 101 20.02 6.76 -19.21
N SER A 102 20.21 5.53 -18.72
CA SER A 102 20.46 4.36 -19.57
C SER A 102 19.26 4.06 -20.47
N LEU A 103 18.05 4.08 -19.90
CA LEU A 103 16.79 3.88 -20.60
C LEU A 103 16.58 4.92 -21.71
N TYR A 104 16.60 6.21 -21.36
CA TYR A 104 16.42 7.32 -22.29
C TYR A 104 17.59 7.43 -23.28
N GLY A 105 18.79 6.99 -22.92
CA GLY A 105 19.95 6.90 -23.82
C GLY A 105 19.73 5.90 -24.94
N ARG A 106 19.13 4.74 -24.63
CA ARG A 106 18.68 3.77 -25.64
C ARG A 106 17.57 4.36 -26.52
N GLN A 107 16.65 5.13 -25.92
CA GLN A 107 15.59 5.82 -26.65
C GLN A 107 16.14 6.83 -27.68
N GLN A 108 17.09 7.67 -27.27
CA GLN A 108 17.80 8.62 -28.13
C GLN A 108 18.48 7.90 -29.31
N ALA A 109 19.20 6.80 -29.06
CA ALA A 109 19.88 6.04 -30.10
C ALA A 109 18.89 5.51 -31.17
N ALA A 110 17.70 5.07 -30.76
CA ALA A 110 16.67 4.60 -31.68
C ALA A 110 16.02 5.75 -32.47
N MET A 111 15.70 6.87 -31.82
CA MET A 111 15.18 8.07 -32.50
C MET A 111 16.17 8.57 -33.55
N HIS A 112 17.45 8.71 -33.20
CA HIS A 112 18.52 9.03 -34.17
C HIS A 112 18.64 7.99 -35.29
N GLY A 113 18.39 6.71 -34.99
CA GLY A 113 18.30 5.64 -35.98
C GLY A 113 17.20 5.89 -37.01
N PHE A 114 15.99 6.19 -36.56
CA PHE A 114 14.84 6.54 -37.41
C PHE A 114 15.12 7.77 -38.26
N GLU A 115 15.52 8.88 -37.63
CA GLU A 115 15.80 10.14 -38.34
C GLU A 115 16.94 9.98 -39.34
N GLY A 116 17.99 9.25 -38.96
CA GLY A 116 19.12 8.96 -39.81
C GLY A 116 18.73 8.16 -41.05
N ALA A 117 17.80 7.21 -40.92
CA ALA A 117 17.23 6.48 -42.04
C ALA A 117 16.40 7.41 -42.95
N TRP A 118 15.54 8.25 -42.38
CA TRP A 118 14.77 9.25 -43.14
C TRP A 118 15.68 10.17 -43.95
N ARG A 119 16.68 10.80 -43.31
CA ARG A 119 17.62 11.73 -43.97
C ARG A 119 18.43 11.03 -45.06
N LYS A 120 18.82 9.76 -44.86
CA LYS A 120 19.49 8.95 -45.89
C LYS A 120 18.56 8.66 -47.08
N GLY A 121 17.31 8.30 -46.83
CA GLY A 121 16.34 8.07 -47.89
C GLY A 121 15.97 9.33 -48.65
N LEU A 122 15.83 10.47 -47.97
CA LEU A 122 15.58 11.76 -48.62
C LEU A 122 16.76 12.15 -49.54
N ARG A 123 18.00 11.90 -49.12
CA ARG A 123 19.18 12.05 -50.00
C ARG A 123 19.11 11.16 -51.23
N LEU A 124 18.69 9.90 -51.07
CA LEU A 124 18.48 8.98 -52.20
C LEU A 124 17.40 9.48 -53.18
N ILE A 125 16.29 10.01 -52.66
CA ILE A 125 15.21 10.59 -53.49
C ILE A 125 15.74 11.82 -54.24
N ARG A 126 16.45 12.72 -53.55
CA ARG A 126 17.01 13.96 -54.15
C ARG A 126 18.08 13.69 -55.20
N ALA A 127 18.93 12.69 -55.00
CA ALA A 127 20.00 12.34 -55.94
C ALA A 127 19.50 11.91 -57.33
N GLY A 128 18.22 11.51 -57.45
CA GLY A 128 17.59 11.15 -58.72
C GLY A 128 16.51 12.15 -59.18
N ASP A 129 16.50 13.38 -58.67
CA ASP A 129 15.43 14.37 -58.88
C ASP A 129 14.01 13.84 -58.55
N GLY A 130 13.94 12.82 -57.69
CA GLY A 130 12.71 12.07 -57.42
C GLY A 130 11.63 12.85 -56.67
N LEU A 131 11.93 14.07 -56.20
CA LEU A 131 10.94 14.98 -55.62
C LEU A 131 10.16 15.74 -56.70
N ARG A 132 10.82 16.11 -57.80
CA ARG A 132 10.19 16.79 -58.94
C ARG A 132 9.63 15.80 -59.95
N HIS A 133 10.32 14.68 -60.12
CA HIS A 133 9.96 13.60 -61.04
C HIS A 133 9.90 12.25 -60.29
N PRO A 134 8.84 12.01 -59.49
CA PRO A 134 8.70 10.75 -58.75
C PRO A 134 8.74 9.54 -59.69
N CYS A 135 9.54 8.51 -59.37
CA CYS A 135 9.62 7.29 -60.19
C CYS A 135 9.64 6.01 -59.35
N ALA A 136 9.10 4.93 -59.91
CA ALA A 136 8.99 3.63 -59.24
C ALA A 136 10.36 3.03 -58.84
N GLY A 137 11.43 3.37 -59.58
CA GLY A 137 12.78 2.88 -59.29
C GLY A 137 13.33 3.36 -57.94
N VAL A 138 12.98 4.57 -57.51
CA VAL A 138 13.34 5.08 -56.17
C VAL A 138 12.58 4.34 -55.08
N LEU A 139 11.28 4.10 -55.28
CA LEU A 139 10.47 3.31 -54.34
C LEU A 139 11.04 1.89 -54.16
N GLN A 140 11.44 1.22 -55.25
CA GLN A 140 12.08 -0.10 -55.18
C GLN A 140 13.39 -0.08 -54.37
N ARG A 141 14.20 0.99 -54.48
CA ARG A 141 15.41 1.14 -53.67
C ARG A 141 15.10 1.31 -52.19
N LEU A 142 14.09 2.11 -51.86
CA LEU A 142 13.62 2.26 -50.47
C LEU A 142 13.12 0.90 -49.91
N GLN A 143 12.35 0.15 -50.70
CA GLN A 143 11.89 -1.20 -50.35
C GLN A 143 13.04 -2.17 -50.11
N ARG A 144 14.08 -2.17 -50.96
CA ARG A 144 15.28 -2.99 -50.71
C ARG A 144 15.96 -2.66 -49.38
N MET A 145 16.01 -1.39 -48.98
CA MET A 145 16.57 -0.99 -47.69
C MET A 145 15.73 -1.51 -46.51
N ILE A 146 14.40 -1.51 -46.66
CA ILE A 146 13.47 -2.09 -45.68
C ILE A 146 13.72 -3.60 -45.55
N ASP A 147 13.86 -4.31 -46.67
CA ASP A 147 14.08 -5.76 -46.69
C ASP A 147 15.45 -6.14 -46.12
N LEU A 148 16.49 -5.36 -46.41
CA LEU A 148 17.83 -5.57 -45.83
C LEU A 148 17.82 -5.42 -44.31
N LEU A 149 17.11 -4.42 -43.80
CA LEU A 149 16.96 -4.24 -42.36
C LEU A 149 16.06 -5.31 -41.74
N GLN A 150 15.05 -5.82 -42.46
CA GLN A 150 14.25 -6.96 -42.00
C GLN A 150 15.14 -8.19 -41.79
N ARG A 151 15.93 -8.57 -42.81
CA ARG A 151 16.87 -9.70 -42.69
C ARG A 151 17.86 -9.50 -41.55
N LYS A 152 18.32 -8.26 -41.36
CA LYS A 152 19.22 -7.92 -40.25
C LYS A 152 18.56 -8.15 -38.89
N ILE A 153 17.32 -7.67 -38.72
CA ILE A 153 16.50 -7.91 -37.52
C ILE A 153 16.31 -9.41 -37.29
N ASP A 154 15.95 -10.15 -38.33
CA ASP A 154 15.73 -11.60 -38.25
C ASP A 154 17.03 -12.36 -37.88
N SER A 155 18.20 -11.83 -38.27
CA SER A 155 19.52 -12.46 -38.03
C SER A 155 20.20 -12.10 -36.71
N GLU A 156 20.01 -10.88 -36.18
CA GLU A 156 20.72 -10.38 -34.99
C GLU A 156 20.03 -10.78 -33.67
N GLY A 157 18.85 -11.42 -33.74
CA GLY A 157 18.04 -11.78 -32.59
C GLY A 157 17.49 -10.57 -31.82
N ASP A 158 16.71 -10.82 -30.78
CA ASP A 158 16.01 -9.77 -30.02
C ASP A 158 17.00 -8.74 -29.39
N ALA A 159 18.20 -9.18 -29.01
CA ALA A 159 19.27 -8.43 -28.31
C ALA A 159 19.71 -7.10 -28.94
N ARG A 160 19.69 -7.01 -30.27
CA ARG A 160 20.23 -5.84 -31.00
C ARG A 160 19.21 -5.24 -31.96
N ARG A 161 17.93 -5.65 -31.85
CA ARG A 161 16.86 -5.34 -32.79
C ARG A 161 16.44 -3.87 -32.80
N VAL A 162 16.49 -3.19 -31.66
CA VAL A 162 15.90 -1.84 -31.47
C VAL A 162 16.37 -0.82 -32.51
N THR A 163 17.68 -0.66 -32.71
CA THR A 163 18.23 0.34 -33.65
C THR A 163 18.00 -0.04 -35.12
N PRO A 164 18.27 -1.28 -35.58
CA PRO A 164 17.87 -1.76 -36.91
C PRO A 164 16.38 -1.60 -37.19
N PHE A 165 15.53 -1.91 -36.21
CA PHE A 165 14.09 -1.74 -36.29
C PHE A 165 13.70 -0.27 -36.45
N ALA A 166 14.19 0.63 -35.59
CA ALA A 166 13.89 2.06 -35.70
C ALA A 166 14.31 2.63 -37.06
N ARG A 167 15.48 2.22 -37.58
CA ARG A 167 15.91 2.55 -38.95
C ARG A 167 14.93 2.02 -39.98
N GLN A 168 14.50 0.78 -39.86
CA GLN A 168 13.55 0.15 -40.79
C GLN A 168 12.24 0.93 -40.83
N GLN A 169 11.74 1.37 -39.67
CA GLN A 169 10.54 2.19 -39.58
C GLN A 169 10.74 3.55 -40.27
N GLY A 170 11.92 4.17 -40.14
CA GLY A 170 12.26 5.39 -40.87
C GLY A 170 12.19 5.21 -42.39
N TRP A 171 12.69 4.08 -42.89
CA TRP A 171 12.57 3.73 -44.32
C TRP A 171 11.14 3.43 -44.74
N LYS A 172 10.36 2.69 -43.94
CA LYS A 172 8.95 2.35 -44.20
C LYS A 172 8.09 3.62 -44.30
N ALA A 173 8.19 4.50 -43.30
CA ALA A 173 7.44 5.75 -43.27
C ALA A 173 7.77 6.64 -44.49
N LEU A 174 9.06 6.76 -44.85
CA LEU A 174 9.48 7.52 -46.02
C LEU A 174 8.97 6.89 -47.32
N ALA A 175 9.05 5.56 -47.45
CA ALA A 175 8.58 4.83 -48.64
C ALA A 175 7.07 4.96 -48.82
N GLU A 176 6.30 4.96 -47.73
CA GLU A 176 4.85 5.17 -47.78
C GLU A 176 4.49 6.58 -48.24
N ARG A 177 5.14 7.62 -47.70
CA ARG A 177 4.94 8.99 -48.19
C ARG A 177 5.41 9.16 -49.63
N TYR A 178 6.52 8.54 -50.01
CA TYR A 178 7.00 8.57 -51.39
C TYR A 178 6.05 7.86 -52.37
N ARG A 179 5.41 6.78 -51.95
CA ARG A 179 4.33 6.14 -52.73
C ARG A 179 3.13 7.07 -52.90
N ALA A 180 2.71 7.75 -51.83
CA ALA A 180 1.64 8.74 -51.95
C ALA A 180 2.01 9.89 -52.91
N LEU A 181 3.28 10.32 -52.93
CA LEU A 181 3.78 11.29 -53.92
C LEU A 181 3.69 10.74 -55.34
N LEU A 182 4.09 9.47 -55.56
CA LEU A 182 3.94 8.77 -56.84
C LEU A 182 2.49 8.70 -57.31
N ASP A 183 1.55 8.52 -56.38
CA ASP A 183 0.11 8.49 -56.63
C ASP A 183 -0.50 9.90 -56.82
N GLY A 184 0.33 10.96 -56.90
CA GLY A 184 -0.11 12.34 -57.12
C GLY A 184 -0.72 13.03 -55.89
N LYS A 185 -0.54 12.47 -54.69
CA LYS A 185 -1.06 13.07 -53.45
C LYS A 185 -0.05 14.09 -52.89
N PRO A 186 -0.52 15.24 -52.38
CA PRO A 186 0.35 16.21 -51.72
C PRO A 186 0.90 15.60 -50.44
N VAL A 187 2.23 15.52 -50.34
CA VAL A 187 2.94 15.02 -49.16
C VAL A 187 4.18 15.85 -48.89
N ASP A 188 4.48 16.08 -47.62
CA ASP A 188 5.76 16.64 -47.20
C ASP A 188 6.75 15.53 -46.83
N LEU A 189 7.87 15.53 -47.54
CA LEU A 189 9.02 14.64 -47.34
C LEU A 189 10.22 15.37 -46.71
N THR A 190 10.18 16.69 -46.65
CA THR A 190 11.31 17.55 -46.25
C THR A 190 11.45 17.63 -44.73
N GLU A 191 10.35 17.58 -44.00
CA GLU A 191 10.35 17.46 -42.55
C GLU A 191 10.41 16.00 -42.11
N VAL A 192 11.35 15.71 -41.21
CA VAL A 192 11.36 14.43 -40.49
C VAL A 192 10.18 14.48 -39.52
N PRO A 193 9.22 13.54 -39.58
CA PRO A 193 8.16 13.52 -38.58
C PRO A 193 8.75 13.41 -37.17
N ALA A 194 8.37 14.35 -36.31
CA ALA A 194 8.75 14.34 -34.90
C ALA A 194 8.32 13.03 -34.24
N ALA A 195 9.08 12.56 -33.27
CA ALA A 195 8.67 11.45 -32.41
C ALA A 195 7.49 11.88 -31.52
N SER A 196 6.29 11.88 -32.09
CA SER A 196 5.03 12.24 -31.45
C SER A 196 3.89 11.41 -32.05
N ASP A 197 2.66 11.65 -31.59
CA ASP A 197 1.37 11.10 -32.09
C ASP A 197 1.21 11.06 -33.63
N SER A 198 2.10 11.74 -34.37
CA SER A 198 2.16 11.74 -35.84
C SER A 198 2.96 10.59 -36.46
N LEU A 199 3.66 9.78 -35.65
CA LEU A 199 4.37 8.60 -36.11
C LEU A 199 3.51 7.33 -36.04
N PRO A 200 3.63 6.43 -37.03
CA PRO A 200 3.01 5.12 -37.04
C PRO A 200 3.58 4.14 -35.99
N VAL A 201 4.54 4.52 -35.17
CA VAL A 201 5.09 3.64 -34.12
C VAL A 201 5.29 4.46 -32.85
N ASN A 202 4.63 4.08 -31.75
CA ASN A 202 4.98 4.55 -30.42
C ASN A 202 6.35 3.96 -30.02
N LEU A 203 7.39 4.53 -30.64
CA LEU A 203 8.78 4.15 -30.44
C LEU A 203 9.14 4.25 -28.96
N SER A 204 8.56 5.18 -28.20
CA SER A 204 8.84 5.32 -26.76
C SER A 204 8.57 4.03 -25.97
N LEU A 205 7.49 3.31 -26.28
CA LEU A 205 7.15 2.02 -25.64
C LEU A 205 8.08 0.88 -26.04
N LEU A 206 8.52 0.85 -27.30
CA LEU A 206 9.51 -0.12 -27.79
C LEU A 206 10.90 0.11 -27.20
N LEU A 207 11.11 1.27 -26.56
CA LEU A 207 12.38 1.67 -25.96
C LEU A 207 12.40 1.42 -24.45
N MET A 208 11.30 0.92 -23.90
CA MET A 208 11.15 0.44 -22.52
C MET A 208 11.46 -1.05 -22.35
N GLU A 209 12.22 -1.64 -23.28
CA GLU A 209 12.66 -3.03 -23.15
C GLU A 209 13.48 -3.22 -21.87
N GLU A 210 12.95 -4.06 -20.98
CA GLU A 210 13.66 -4.53 -19.79
C GLU A 210 14.73 -5.52 -20.20
N ARG A 211 14.37 -6.40 -21.13
CA ARG A 211 15.31 -7.28 -21.83
C ARG A 211 14.94 -7.30 -23.30
N PRO A 212 15.88 -7.69 -24.17
CA PRO A 212 15.66 -7.53 -25.58
C PRO A 212 14.44 -8.29 -26.09
N GLY A 213 13.61 -7.65 -26.89
CA GLY A 213 12.36 -8.21 -27.38
C GLY A 213 11.20 -8.19 -26.38
N TYR A 214 11.38 -7.67 -25.16
CA TYR A 214 10.36 -7.69 -24.10
C TYR A 214 10.28 -6.38 -23.32
N VAL A 215 9.07 -5.85 -23.20
CA VAL A 215 8.74 -4.72 -22.32
C VAL A 215 7.96 -5.22 -21.11
N ARG A 216 8.27 -4.70 -19.92
CA ARG A 216 7.51 -5.02 -18.72
C ARG A 216 6.23 -4.20 -18.68
N MET A 217 5.10 -4.91 -18.63
CA MET A 217 3.77 -4.37 -18.45
C MET A 217 3.36 -4.54 -16.98
N ASN A 218 2.88 -3.47 -16.35
CA ASN A 218 2.42 -3.47 -14.97
C ASN A 218 0.94 -3.02 -14.90
N VAL A 219 0.22 -3.53 -13.92
CA VAL A 219 -1.18 -3.16 -13.61
C VAL A 219 -1.28 -2.97 -12.11
N ALA A 220 -1.45 -1.73 -11.66
CA ALA A 220 -1.74 -1.44 -10.27
C ALA A 220 -3.22 -1.69 -9.98
N LEU A 221 -3.52 -2.45 -8.94
CA LEU A 221 -4.88 -2.87 -8.60
C LEU A 221 -5.33 -2.20 -7.31
N VAL A 222 -6.63 -1.99 -7.17
CA VAL A 222 -7.23 -1.61 -5.87
C VAL A 222 -6.99 -2.74 -4.88
N ASP A 223 -7.37 -3.96 -5.25
CA ASP A 223 -7.00 -5.18 -4.56
C ASP A 223 -7.04 -6.38 -5.51
N ALA A 224 -6.56 -7.54 -5.04
CA ALA A 224 -6.73 -8.80 -5.75
C ALA A 224 -8.21 -9.20 -5.81
N ASP A 225 -8.64 -9.70 -6.97
CA ASP A 225 -10.01 -10.13 -7.17
C ASP A 225 -10.16 -11.65 -7.12
N PHE A 226 -10.84 -12.15 -6.08
CA PHE A 226 -11.22 -13.55 -5.97
C PHE A 226 -12.70 -13.79 -6.29
N GLU A 227 -13.49 -12.74 -6.52
CA GLU A 227 -14.97 -12.80 -6.47
C GLU A 227 -15.68 -11.96 -7.55
N GLY A 228 -14.95 -11.32 -8.47
CA GLY A 228 -15.51 -10.39 -9.46
C GLY A 228 -15.67 -8.96 -8.93
N ARG A 229 -15.14 -8.64 -7.74
CA ARG A 229 -15.30 -7.33 -7.07
C ARG A 229 -14.41 -6.26 -7.69
N TYR A 230 -13.19 -6.62 -8.05
CA TYR A 230 -12.19 -5.70 -8.56
C TYR A 230 -11.71 -6.13 -9.96
N LYS A 231 -11.17 -5.20 -10.74
CA LYS A 231 -10.47 -5.57 -11.97
C LYS A 231 -9.16 -6.24 -11.56
N ASP A 232 -8.84 -7.42 -12.10
CA ASP A 232 -7.59 -8.13 -11.83
C ASP A 232 -7.09 -8.87 -13.07
N LEU A 233 -5.78 -9.05 -13.14
CA LEU A 233 -5.03 -9.85 -14.11
C LEU A 233 -4.26 -10.93 -13.33
N HIS A 234 -4.59 -12.20 -13.55
CA HIS A 234 -4.00 -13.32 -12.79
C HIS A 234 -3.79 -14.55 -13.68
N LEU A 235 -3.17 -15.59 -13.13
CA LEU A 235 -3.00 -16.87 -13.80
C LEU A 235 -4.16 -17.81 -13.46
N GLU A 236 -4.63 -18.51 -14.49
CA GLU A 236 -5.53 -19.65 -14.37
C GLU A 236 -5.00 -20.76 -15.29
N HIS A 237 -4.66 -21.92 -14.74
CA HIS A 237 -4.06 -23.05 -15.46
C HIS A 237 -2.84 -22.66 -16.33
N GLY A 238 -1.97 -21.79 -15.79
CA GLY A 238 -0.77 -21.31 -16.49
C GLY A 238 -1.04 -20.35 -17.64
N ARG A 239 -2.22 -19.71 -17.68
CA ARG A 239 -2.59 -18.68 -18.65
C ARG A 239 -3.01 -17.40 -17.94
N LEU A 240 -2.67 -16.25 -18.50
CA LEU A 240 -3.21 -14.98 -18.02
C LEU A 240 -4.72 -14.93 -18.28
N VAL A 241 -5.48 -14.45 -17.31
CA VAL A 241 -6.93 -14.22 -17.41
C VAL A 241 -7.28 -12.85 -16.87
N THR A 242 -8.30 -12.22 -17.44
CA THR A 242 -8.79 -10.90 -17.01
C THR A 242 -10.21 -11.04 -16.49
N ALA A 243 -10.44 -10.68 -15.23
CA ALA A 243 -11.75 -10.84 -14.57
C ALA A 243 -12.84 -9.87 -15.07
N THR A 244 -12.55 -9.01 -16.05
CA THR A 244 -13.48 -7.99 -16.53
C THR A 244 -13.32 -7.71 -18.03
N ARG A 245 -14.41 -7.30 -18.67
CA ARG A 245 -14.40 -6.72 -20.04
C ARG A 245 -14.16 -5.20 -20.04
N SER A 246 -14.26 -4.55 -18.87
CA SER A 246 -14.10 -3.10 -18.74
C SER A 246 -12.65 -2.64 -18.91
N LEU A 247 -12.45 -1.33 -19.14
CA LEU A 247 -11.14 -0.71 -19.31
C LEU A 247 -10.12 -1.12 -18.22
N MET A 248 -9.02 -1.75 -18.63
CA MET A 248 -7.88 -2.06 -17.76
C MET A 248 -6.70 -1.17 -18.14
N ASN A 249 -6.12 -0.51 -17.14
CA ASN A 249 -5.02 0.43 -17.32
C ASN A 249 -3.69 -0.27 -17.08
N PHE A 250 -2.81 -0.21 -18.08
CA PHE A 250 -1.48 -0.78 -18.07
C PHE A 250 -0.44 0.34 -18.09
N SER A 251 0.63 0.17 -17.34
CA SER A 251 1.85 0.99 -17.43
C SER A 251 2.99 0.15 -17.98
N PHE A 252 3.75 0.70 -18.93
CA PHE A 252 4.92 0.02 -19.49
C PHE A 252 6.19 0.65 -18.93
N GLY A 253 7.12 -0.15 -18.40
CA GLY A 253 8.48 0.30 -18.08
C GLY A 253 8.67 1.31 -16.93
N THR A 254 7.65 1.98 -16.38
CA THR A 254 7.83 2.89 -15.23
C THR A 254 7.30 2.30 -13.91
N ALA A 255 8.25 1.94 -13.05
CA ALA A 255 8.00 1.53 -11.66
C ALA A 255 7.26 2.62 -10.86
N ALA A 256 7.68 3.88 -11.02
CA ALA A 256 7.18 5.03 -10.24
C ALA A 256 5.67 5.23 -10.36
N ARG A 257 5.09 5.07 -11.56
CA ARG A 257 3.65 5.25 -11.78
C ARG A 257 2.82 4.14 -11.14
N SER A 258 3.28 2.90 -11.26
CA SER A 258 2.63 1.75 -10.64
C SER A 258 2.67 1.88 -9.11
N LEU A 259 3.80 2.34 -8.57
CA LEU A 259 3.97 2.65 -7.16
C LEU A 259 3.08 3.82 -6.71
N ALA A 260 2.94 4.87 -7.52
CA ALA A 260 2.06 5.99 -7.22
C ALA A 260 0.61 5.53 -7.04
N TRP A 261 0.08 4.72 -7.97
CA TRP A 261 -1.26 4.14 -7.85
C TRP A 261 -1.39 3.22 -6.65
N GLN A 262 -0.38 2.41 -6.38
CA GLN A 262 -0.36 1.52 -5.22
C GLN A 262 -0.45 2.31 -3.90
N GLN A 263 0.34 3.37 -3.74
CA GLN A 263 0.27 4.23 -2.56
C GLN A 263 -1.09 4.94 -2.46
N HIS A 264 -1.63 5.42 -3.58
CA HIS A 264 -2.97 6.02 -3.62
C HIS A 264 -4.03 5.04 -3.11
N TYR A 265 -4.10 3.82 -3.66
CA TYR A 265 -5.12 2.83 -3.28
C TYR A 265 -4.99 2.38 -1.81
N ARG A 266 -3.76 2.24 -1.30
CA ARG A 266 -3.55 1.96 0.13
C ARG A 266 -4.12 3.06 1.02
N LEU A 267 -3.94 4.32 0.65
CA LEU A 267 -4.38 5.48 1.43
C LEU A 267 -5.84 5.90 1.17
N LYS A 268 -6.45 5.41 0.09
CA LYS A 268 -7.82 5.74 -0.28
C LYS A 268 -8.82 5.11 0.69
N HIS A 269 -9.85 5.84 1.08
CA HIS A 269 -10.93 5.27 1.91
C HIS A 269 -11.83 4.36 1.06
N GLU A 270 -12.05 3.12 1.50
CA GLU A 270 -12.90 2.14 0.82
C GLU A 270 -14.19 1.85 1.61
N PRO A 271 -15.35 1.66 0.95
CA PRO A 271 -16.65 1.51 1.63
C PRO A 271 -16.80 0.25 2.52
N GLY A 272 -15.91 -0.74 2.39
CA GLY A 272 -16.07 -2.09 2.96
C GLY A 272 -15.18 -2.46 4.16
N ARG A 273 -14.43 -1.53 4.76
CA ARG A 273 -13.56 -1.75 5.94
C ARG A 273 -12.62 -2.98 5.88
N SER A 274 -12.09 -3.27 4.69
CA SER A 274 -11.12 -4.36 4.45
C SER A 274 -9.71 -3.80 4.28
N PRO A 275 -8.64 -4.49 4.72
CA PRO A 275 -7.29 -4.13 4.30
C PRO A 275 -7.25 -3.99 2.77
N THR A 276 -6.47 -3.03 2.30
CA THR A 276 -6.27 -2.80 0.87
C THR A 276 -4.80 -3.00 0.58
N PHE A 277 -4.45 -4.15 0.00
CA PHE A 277 -3.05 -4.50 -0.28
C PHE A 277 -2.50 -3.80 -1.51
N ALA A 278 -3.40 -3.43 -2.44
CA ALA A 278 -3.09 -2.79 -3.71
C ALA A 278 -1.94 -3.47 -4.47
N PRO A 279 -2.04 -4.77 -4.81
CA PRO A 279 -0.98 -5.46 -5.51
C PRO A 279 -0.77 -4.88 -6.92
N ILE A 280 0.44 -4.97 -7.43
CA ILE A 280 0.79 -4.66 -8.81
C ILE A 280 1.07 -5.97 -9.54
N ARG A 281 0.28 -6.27 -10.58
CA ARG A 281 0.53 -7.40 -11.47
C ARG A 281 1.53 -6.99 -12.53
N SER A 282 2.49 -7.85 -12.84
CA SER A 282 3.55 -7.52 -13.77
C SER A 282 3.91 -8.71 -14.65
N VAL A 283 4.08 -8.47 -15.94
CA VAL A 283 4.49 -9.49 -16.90
C VAL A 283 5.31 -8.88 -18.02
N LEU A 284 6.30 -9.61 -18.52
CA LEU A 284 6.99 -9.24 -19.75
C LEU A 284 6.09 -9.59 -20.94
N VAL A 285 5.86 -8.61 -21.81
CA VAL A 285 5.20 -8.82 -23.11
C VAL A 285 6.21 -8.57 -24.22
N ARG A 286 6.12 -9.37 -25.29
CA ARG A 286 6.98 -9.22 -26.46
C ARG A 286 6.80 -7.84 -27.07
N THR A 287 7.87 -7.18 -27.51
CA THR A 287 7.76 -5.90 -28.20
C THR A 287 6.94 -5.97 -29.49
N ALA A 288 6.83 -7.16 -30.10
CA ALA A 288 5.87 -7.43 -31.18
C ALA A 288 4.40 -7.12 -30.81
N PHE A 289 4.02 -7.20 -29.53
CA PHE A 289 2.70 -6.74 -29.04
C PHE A 289 2.55 -5.23 -29.21
N VAL A 290 3.56 -4.48 -28.76
CA VAL A 290 3.60 -3.02 -28.88
C VAL A 290 3.59 -2.64 -30.36
N GLU A 291 4.41 -3.30 -31.20
CA GLU A 291 4.46 -3.05 -32.65
C GLU A 291 3.10 -3.28 -33.32
N ALA A 292 2.45 -4.41 -33.02
CA ALA A 292 1.21 -4.82 -33.67
C ALA A 292 -0.01 -3.98 -33.22
N PHE A 293 -0.08 -3.59 -31.94
CA PHE A 293 -1.30 -3.03 -31.36
C PHE A 293 -1.17 -1.57 -30.87
N LEU A 294 0.03 -1.15 -30.47
CA LEU A 294 0.26 0.15 -29.84
C LEU A 294 1.03 1.11 -30.74
N GLY A 295 1.74 0.59 -31.73
CA GLY A 295 2.63 1.36 -32.61
C GLY A 295 1.90 2.48 -33.35
N HIS A 296 0.81 2.15 -34.03
CA HIS A 296 0.25 3.03 -35.05
C HIS A 296 -0.99 3.83 -34.63
N TRP A 297 -1.55 3.62 -33.43
CA TRP A 297 -3.00 3.78 -33.23
C TRP A 297 -3.49 4.34 -31.88
N LEU A 298 -2.67 5.09 -31.12
CA LEU A 298 -3.09 5.65 -29.82
C LEU A 298 -4.05 6.84 -29.96
N VAL A 299 -5.16 6.80 -29.21
CA VAL A 299 -6.19 7.85 -29.14
C VAL A 299 -6.23 8.41 -27.72
N SER A 300 -6.36 9.74 -27.53
CA SER A 300 -6.39 10.35 -26.19
C SER A 300 -7.75 10.21 -25.50
N GLU A 301 -7.74 9.99 -24.18
CA GLU A 301 -8.92 9.93 -23.30
C GLU A 301 -9.85 11.15 -23.41
N HIS A 302 -9.30 12.35 -23.67
CA HIS A 302 -10.06 13.61 -23.73
C HIS A 302 -10.59 13.97 -25.12
N THR A 303 -10.29 13.16 -26.13
CA THR A 303 -10.79 13.38 -27.49
C THR A 303 -11.75 12.25 -27.86
N LEU A 304 -13.05 12.55 -27.84
CA LEU A 304 -14.07 11.79 -28.59
C LEU A 304 -13.89 12.02 -30.10
N ARG A 305 -12.67 11.83 -30.63
CA ARG A 305 -12.46 11.79 -32.08
C ARG A 305 -13.03 10.48 -32.62
N SER A 306 -13.54 10.52 -33.84
CA SER A 306 -14.08 9.38 -34.60
C SER A 306 -13.02 8.37 -35.10
N GLY A 307 -11.96 8.11 -34.33
CA GLY A 307 -10.93 7.13 -34.67
C GLY A 307 -10.30 6.56 -33.41
N PHE A 308 -10.15 5.24 -33.22
CA PHE A 308 -10.39 4.10 -34.11
C PHE A 308 -10.57 2.84 -33.26
N LEU A 309 -11.53 1.99 -33.62
CA LEU A 309 -11.82 0.71 -32.99
C LEU A 309 -10.91 -0.39 -33.56
N VAL A 310 -10.26 -1.19 -32.70
CA VAL A 310 -9.60 -2.43 -33.15
C VAL A 310 -10.71 -3.45 -33.47
N ARG A 311 -10.72 -3.94 -34.71
CA ARG A 311 -11.87 -4.61 -35.36
C ARG A 311 -12.17 -6.03 -34.87
N VAL A 312 -13.47 -6.35 -34.92
CA VAL A 312 -14.23 -7.60 -35.12
C VAL A 312 -13.42 -8.90 -35.29
N MET A 313 -13.57 -9.82 -34.32
CA MET A 313 -13.42 -11.27 -34.48
C MET A 313 -14.53 -11.84 -35.38
N GLU A 314 -14.41 -13.08 -35.87
CA GLU A 314 -15.45 -13.79 -36.64
C GLU A 314 -16.89 -13.77 -36.06
N ASP A 315 -17.08 -13.38 -34.78
CA ASP A 315 -18.36 -13.35 -34.05
C ASP A 315 -18.89 -11.94 -33.67
N GLY A 316 -18.16 -10.84 -33.92
CA GLY A 316 -18.64 -9.46 -33.70
C GLY A 316 -18.01 -8.62 -32.58
N SER A 317 -17.18 -9.17 -31.68
CA SER A 317 -16.58 -8.43 -30.54
C SER A 317 -15.43 -7.47 -30.94
N ARG A 318 -15.23 -6.37 -30.18
CA ARG A 318 -14.26 -5.27 -30.51
C ARG A 318 -13.30 -4.95 -29.35
N LEU A 319 -12.07 -4.51 -29.68
CA LEU A 319 -11.07 -4.02 -28.72
C LEU A 319 -10.79 -2.52 -28.92
N ARG A 320 -10.54 -1.79 -27.84
CA ARG A 320 -10.18 -0.37 -27.86
C ARG A 320 -8.93 -0.12 -27.02
N VAL A 321 -7.99 0.61 -27.60
CA VAL A 321 -6.73 1.03 -26.96
C VAL A 321 -6.77 2.55 -26.79
N ILE A 322 -6.55 3.04 -25.57
CA ILE A 322 -6.70 4.44 -25.18
C ILE A 322 -5.40 4.90 -24.52
N ASN A 323 -4.91 6.07 -24.90
CA ASN A 323 -3.87 6.76 -24.16
C ASN A 323 -4.52 7.47 -22.96
N VAL A 324 -4.10 7.07 -21.75
CA VAL A 324 -4.72 7.51 -20.49
C VAL A 324 -4.08 8.81 -19.99
N ASP A 325 -2.78 9.01 -20.22
CA ASP A 325 -2.12 10.24 -19.83
C ASP A 325 -1.10 10.66 -20.89
N ARG A 326 -1.29 11.86 -21.46
CA ARG A 326 -0.36 12.40 -22.46
C ARG A 326 0.95 12.90 -21.84
N LYS A 327 0.97 13.19 -20.54
CA LYS A 327 2.14 13.71 -19.84
C LYS A 327 3.15 12.61 -19.52
N GLU A 328 2.71 11.36 -19.52
CA GLU A 328 3.51 10.17 -19.23
C GLU A 328 3.36 9.18 -20.40
N CYS A 329 4.39 9.03 -21.23
CA CYS A 329 4.29 8.39 -22.56
C CYS A 329 3.93 6.88 -22.57
N ASN A 330 3.57 6.29 -21.43
CA ASN A 330 3.58 4.85 -21.21
C ASN A 330 2.38 4.28 -20.43
N GLN A 331 1.31 5.06 -20.20
CA GLN A 331 0.06 4.55 -19.64
C GLN A 331 -1.01 4.36 -20.72
N ILE A 332 -1.47 3.12 -20.87
CA ILE A 332 -2.44 2.74 -21.91
C ILE A 332 -3.59 1.97 -21.27
N GLY A 333 -4.81 2.35 -21.61
CA GLY A 333 -6.02 1.61 -21.28
C GLY A 333 -6.40 0.68 -22.42
N ILE A 334 -6.76 -0.56 -22.10
CA ILE A 334 -7.31 -1.51 -23.08
C ILE A 334 -8.69 -1.98 -22.59
N GLU A 335 -9.68 -1.98 -23.48
CA GLU A 335 -11.07 -2.37 -23.18
C GLU A 335 -11.62 -3.28 -24.26
N ALA A 336 -12.48 -4.23 -23.86
CA ALA A 336 -13.22 -5.11 -24.77
C ALA A 336 -14.73 -4.82 -24.66
N PHE A 337 -15.45 -4.73 -25.78
CA PHE A 337 -16.90 -4.47 -25.76
C PHE A 337 -17.64 -5.04 -26.97
N ASP A 338 -18.96 -5.18 -26.81
CA ASP A 338 -19.89 -5.73 -27.79
C ASP A 338 -20.86 -4.60 -28.24
N GLU A 339 -20.47 -3.79 -29.23
CA GLU A 339 -21.37 -2.80 -29.85
C GLU A 339 -21.56 -3.07 -31.34
N ALA A 340 -22.81 -3.34 -31.72
CA ALA A 340 -23.19 -3.59 -33.12
C ALA A 340 -23.28 -2.30 -33.98
N GLY A 341 -23.09 -1.10 -33.41
CA GLY A 341 -23.47 0.17 -34.06
C GLY A 341 -22.44 1.30 -34.10
N ALA A 342 -21.22 1.14 -33.56
CA ALA A 342 -20.28 2.28 -33.49
C ALA A 342 -19.78 2.70 -34.88
N GLN A 343 -20.08 3.95 -35.29
CA GLN A 343 -19.65 4.58 -36.54
C GLN A 343 -18.21 5.11 -36.40
N GLY A 344 -17.29 4.60 -37.22
CA GLY A 344 -15.90 5.06 -37.35
C GLY A 344 -15.21 4.31 -38.49
N LYS A 345 -14.05 4.79 -38.98
CA LYS A 345 -13.19 3.94 -39.84
C LYS A 345 -12.75 2.73 -39.00
N VAL A 346 -12.75 1.53 -39.55
CA VAL A 346 -12.39 0.27 -38.87
C VAL A 346 -11.47 -0.56 -39.79
N ARG A 347 -10.41 -1.20 -39.30
CA ARG A 347 -9.37 -1.91 -40.09
C ARG A 347 -9.27 -3.34 -39.58
N GLU A 348 -9.37 -4.31 -40.50
CA GLU A 348 -9.29 -5.75 -40.22
C GLU A 348 -7.88 -6.11 -39.77
N VAL A 349 -7.81 -6.66 -38.56
CA VAL A 349 -6.64 -7.37 -38.04
C VAL A 349 -7.19 -8.65 -37.41
N ASP A 350 -6.68 -9.80 -37.82
CA ASP A 350 -7.09 -11.09 -37.26
C ASP A 350 -6.59 -11.19 -35.82
N LEU A 351 -7.53 -11.18 -34.87
CA LEU A 351 -7.26 -11.11 -33.43
C LEU A 351 -7.88 -12.32 -32.72
N PRO A 352 -7.37 -12.70 -31.54
CA PRO A 352 -7.97 -13.75 -30.75
C PRO A 352 -9.12 -13.25 -29.86
N ARG A 353 -10.26 -13.96 -29.87
CA ARG A 353 -11.25 -14.17 -28.78
C ARG A 353 -11.42 -13.06 -27.73
N ARG A 354 -10.42 -12.97 -26.85
CA ARG A 354 -10.48 -12.24 -25.58
C ARG A 354 -9.15 -11.54 -25.31
N LEU A 355 -9.16 -10.47 -24.49
CA LEU A 355 -7.93 -9.76 -24.07
C LEU A 355 -6.90 -10.73 -23.47
N GLU A 356 -7.36 -11.70 -22.69
CA GLU A 356 -6.53 -12.80 -22.17
C GLU A 356 -5.82 -13.59 -23.27
N ASP A 357 -6.48 -13.96 -24.36
CA ASP A 357 -5.84 -14.70 -25.46
C ASP A 357 -4.80 -13.86 -26.19
N LEU A 358 -5.08 -12.56 -26.34
CA LEU A 358 -4.12 -11.59 -26.87
C LEU A 358 -2.90 -11.49 -25.96
N LEU A 359 -3.09 -11.30 -24.66
CA LEU A 359 -1.99 -11.23 -23.70
C LEU A 359 -1.20 -12.54 -23.68
N ASN A 360 -1.85 -13.70 -23.61
CA ASN A 360 -1.19 -15.01 -23.63
C ASN A 360 -0.39 -15.27 -24.92
N ARG A 361 -0.79 -14.69 -26.06
CA ARG A 361 -0.03 -14.80 -27.32
C ARG A 361 1.33 -14.09 -27.26
N TYR A 362 1.43 -13.00 -26.50
CA TYR A 362 2.63 -12.15 -26.47
C TYR A 362 3.34 -12.11 -25.12
N ALA A 363 2.73 -12.57 -24.04
CA ALA A 363 3.33 -12.59 -22.71
C ALA A 363 4.35 -13.72 -22.58
N ASP A 364 5.47 -13.43 -21.92
CA ASP A 364 6.27 -14.47 -21.29
C ASP A 364 5.65 -14.80 -19.94
N ILE A 365 4.79 -15.82 -19.92
CA ILE A 365 4.03 -16.21 -18.72
C ILE A 365 4.95 -16.56 -17.55
N ALA A 366 6.14 -17.11 -17.80
CA ALA A 366 7.10 -17.43 -16.74
C ALA A 366 7.65 -16.19 -16.02
N SER A 367 7.48 -15.01 -16.61
CA SER A 367 7.85 -13.72 -16.02
C SER A 367 6.73 -13.05 -15.21
N PHE A 368 5.55 -13.68 -15.15
CA PHE A 368 4.42 -13.16 -14.38
C PHE A 368 4.79 -13.08 -12.90
N GLN A 369 4.63 -11.90 -12.33
CA GLN A 369 4.95 -11.63 -10.94
C GLN A 369 3.92 -10.69 -10.32
N THR A 370 3.76 -10.82 -9.01
CA THR A 370 2.93 -9.95 -8.19
C THR A 370 3.83 -9.19 -7.23
N ILE A 371 3.80 -7.87 -7.35
CA ILE A 371 4.53 -6.96 -6.47
C ILE A 371 3.55 -6.44 -5.42
N ALA A 372 3.76 -6.76 -4.15
CA ALA A 372 2.84 -6.36 -3.07
C ALA A 372 3.56 -6.25 -1.71
N VAL A 373 2.82 -5.83 -0.68
CA VAL A 373 3.31 -5.81 0.72
C VAL A 373 3.47 -7.23 1.26
N ASP A 374 4.33 -7.42 2.25
CA ASP A 374 4.66 -8.77 2.77
C ASP A 374 3.47 -9.45 3.44
N SER A 375 2.56 -8.67 4.04
CA SER A 375 1.31 -9.23 4.58
C SER A 375 0.44 -9.86 3.48
N TYR A 376 0.50 -9.38 2.22
CA TYR A 376 -0.18 -10.03 1.10
C TYR A 376 0.40 -11.44 0.84
N ALA A 377 1.72 -11.57 0.86
CA ALA A 377 2.40 -12.87 0.76
C ALA A 377 1.99 -13.85 1.88
N ALA A 378 1.72 -13.32 3.08
CA ALA A 378 1.28 -14.11 4.21
C ALA A 378 -0.19 -14.55 4.14
N SER A 379 -1.04 -13.79 3.44
CA SER A 379 -2.50 -13.86 3.61
C SER A 379 -3.32 -14.14 2.34
N HIS A 380 -2.89 -13.70 1.16
CA HIS A 380 -3.69 -13.76 -0.07
C HIS A 380 -2.92 -14.35 -1.25
N TYR A 381 -1.59 -14.41 -1.16
CA TYR A 381 -0.74 -14.93 -2.21
C TYR A 381 -0.96 -16.43 -2.47
N ASP A 382 -1.19 -16.76 -3.73
CA ASP A 382 -1.27 -18.12 -4.26
C ASP A 382 -0.34 -18.20 -5.49
N PRO A 383 0.79 -18.92 -5.44
CA PRO A 383 1.80 -18.91 -6.50
C PRO A 383 1.25 -19.38 -7.85
N ASP A 384 0.25 -20.27 -7.86
CA ASP A 384 -0.36 -20.78 -9.09
C ASP A 384 -1.23 -19.72 -9.80
N ARG A 385 -1.72 -18.74 -9.03
CA ARG A 385 -2.54 -17.62 -9.48
C ARG A 385 -1.72 -16.34 -9.68
N ASP A 386 -0.78 -16.08 -8.79
CA ASP A 386 -0.11 -14.79 -8.62
C ASP A 386 1.29 -14.76 -9.22
N GLY A 387 1.79 -15.89 -9.72
CA GLY A 387 3.14 -16.01 -10.25
C GLY A 387 4.20 -15.76 -9.19
N ARG A 388 5.37 -15.23 -9.58
CA ARG A 388 6.46 -14.93 -8.64
C ARG A 388 6.09 -13.78 -7.71
N PHE A 389 6.25 -13.95 -6.40
CA PHE A 389 6.12 -12.83 -5.46
C PHE A 389 7.36 -11.91 -5.50
N VAL A 390 7.12 -10.59 -5.45
CA VAL A 390 8.15 -9.55 -5.28
C VAL A 390 7.69 -8.58 -4.20
N GLY A 391 8.55 -8.30 -3.22
CA GLY A 391 8.22 -7.33 -2.17
C GLY A 391 8.17 -5.90 -2.71
N ILE A 392 7.14 -5.13 -2.33
CA ILE A 392 6.97 -3.73 -2.79
C ILE A 392 8.19 -2.85 -2.47
N ARG A 393 8.95 -3.18 -1.41
CA ARG A 393 10.19 -2.49 -1.02
C ARG A 393 11.27 -2.54 -2.09
N GLU A 394 11.29 -3.58 -2.93
CA GLU A 394 12.21 -3.63 -4.08
C GLU A 394 11.85 -2.56 -5.11
N LEU A 395 10.56 -2.38 -5.38
CA LEU A 395 10.06 -1.35 -6.29
C LEU A 395 10.29 0.05 -5.72
N GLU A 396 10.04 0.27 -4.42
CA GLU A 396 10.29 1.54 -3.74
C GLU A 396 11.76 1.96 -3.83
N ARG A 397 12.70 1.05 -3.53
CA ARG A 397 14.15 1.30 -3.69
C ARG A 397 14.52 1.56 -5.14
N SER A 398 13.86 0.89 -6.10
CA SER A 398 14.09 1.13 -7.53
C SER A 398 13.66 2.53 -8.00
N VAL A 399 12.79 3.22 -7.24
CA VAL A 399 12.36 4.59 -7.53
C VAL A 399 13.17 5.64 -6.75
N GLY A 400 13.92 5.20 -5.73
CA GLY A 400 14.80 6.06 -4.94
C GLY A 400 14.35 6.29 -3.49
N PHE A 401 13.31 5.59 -3.02
CA PHE A 401 12.95 5.61 -1.60
C PHE A 401 13.95 4.86 -0.74
N GLY A 402 14.03 5.25 0.53
CA GLY A 402 14.85 4.61 1.56
C GLY A 402 14.15 3.43 2.21
N GLU A 403 14.50 3.21 3.48
CA GLU A 403 13.83 2.23 4.33
C GLU A 403 12.37 2.64 4.60
N HIS A 404 12.11 3.94 4.71
CA HIS A 404 10.79 4.45 5.03
C HIS A 404 10.25 5.41 3.96
N LEU A 405 8.92 5.42 3.84
CA LEU A 405 8.16 6.33 2.99
C LEU A 405 7.71 7.53 3.81
N TYR A 406 8.50 8.60 3.79
CA TYR A 406 8.22 9.81 4.56
C TYR A 406 7.17 10.72 3.94
N LEU A 407 6.48 11.44 4.83
CA LEU A 407 5.48 12.43 4.52
C LEU A 407 6.09 13.83 4.62
N LEU A 408 5.91 14.59 3.55
CA LEU A 408 6.31 15.98 3.37
C LEU A 408 5.09 16.93 3.50
N GLU A 409 5.33 18.23 3.60
CA GLU A 409 4.26 19.25 3.73
C GLU A 409 3.84 19.81 2.38
N LEU A 410 2.52 19.97 2.19
CA LEU A 410 1.96 20.81 1.14
C LEU A 410 1.19 21.97 1.79
N PRO A 411 1.64 23.23 1.62
CA PRO A 411 0.88 24.40 2.05
C PRO A 411 -0.50 24.46 1.39
N HIS A 412 -1.56 24.61 2.19
CA HIS A 412 -2.94 24.65 1.72
C HIS A 412 -3.79 25.64 2.54
N GLY A 413 -3.94 26.87 2.03
CA GLY A 413 -4.62 27.94 2.77
C GLY A 413 -3.85 28.28 4.05
N SER A 414 -4.51 28.15 5.20
CA SER A 414 -3.88 28.33 6.53
C SER A 414 -3.34 27.03 7.14
N ASP A 415 -3.45 25.91 6.42
CA ASP A 415 -3.11 24.56 6.91
C ASP A 415 -1.99 23.91 6.07
N TYR A 416 -1.49 22.76 6.54
CA TYR A 416 -0.44 21.99 5.90
C TYR A 416 -0.88 20.54 5.73
N LEU A 417 -1.11 20.13 4.48
CA LEU A 417 -1.51 18.76 4.17
C LEU A 417 -0.29 17.83 4.18
N ALA A 418 -0.54 16.55 4.50
CA ALA A 418 0.45 15.49 4.36
C ALA A 418 0.54 15.06 2.91
N VAL A 419 1.76 14.97 2.38
CA VAL A 419 1.99 14.46 1.02
C VAL A 419 3.10 13.41 0.99
N THR A 420 2.88 12.37 0.20
CA THR A 420 3.97 11.57 -0.36
C THR A 420 4.51 12.30 -1.61
N PRO A 421 5.61 11.84 -2.22
CA PRO A 421 6.01 12.34 -3.53
C PRO A 421 4.96 12.20 -4.64
N PHE A 422 3.95 11.33 -4.48
CA PHE A 422 2.96 11.04 -5.53
C PHE A 422 1.53 11.50 -5.23
N ALA A 423 1.18 11.61 -3.96
CA ALA A 423 -0.19 11.79 -3.51
C ALA A 423 -0.29 12.72 -2.31
N VAL A 424 -1.30 13.58 -2.33
CA VAL A 424 -1.75 14.32 -1.16
C VAL A 424 -2.77 13.49 -0.39
N VAL A 425 -2.69 13.57 0.93
CA VAL A 425 -3.64 12.93 1.84
C VAL A 425 -4.36 13.98 2.65
N ASP A 426 -5.68 13.92 2.62
CA ASP A 426 -6.58 14.76 3.41
C ASP A 426 -7.51 13.87 4.27
N ARG A 427 -8.53 14.48 4.89
CA ARG A 427 -9.48 13.74 5.73
C ARG A 427 -10.43 12.83 4.95
N GLN A 428 -10.62 13.07 3.66
CA GLN A 428 -11.52 12.31 2.78
C GLN A 428 -10.80 11.15 2.09
N GLY A 429 -9.47 11.18 2.03
CA GLY A 429 -8.63 10.11 1.52
C GLY A 429 -7.37 10.63 0.86
N SER A 430 -6.92 9.96 -0.18
CA SER A 430 -5.76 10.38 -0.97
C SER A 430 -6.15 10.68 -2.42
N ARG A 431 -5.35 11.51 -3.07
CA ARG A 431 -5.38 11.71 -4.53
C ARG A 431 -3.98 12.05 -5.05
N HIS A 432 -3.77 11.85 -6.34
CA HIS A 432 -2.51 12.27 -6.97
C HIS A 432 -2.31 13.79 -6.88
N LEU A 433 -1.06 14.19 -6.73
CA LEU A 433 -0.66 15.60 -6.81
C LEU A 433 -0.78 16.10 -8.25
N CYS A 434 -1.29 17.32 -8.43
CA CYS A 434 -1.18 18.00 -9.72
C CYS A 434 0.18 18.72 -9.84
N ALA A 435 0.58 19.14 -11.05
CA ALA A 435 1.87 19.79 -11.28
C ALA A 435 2.12 21.02 -10.37
N ALA A 436 1.10 21.87 -10.19
CA ALA A 436 1.19 23.04 -9.30
C ALA A 436 1.34 22.64 -7.82
N GLU A 437 0.84 21.48 -7.41
CA GLU A 437 1.03 20.94 -6.06
C GLU A 437 2.41 20.35 -5.87
N VAL A 438 2.92 19.61 -6.86
CA VAL A 438 4.28 19.08 -6.85
C VAL A 438 5.29 20.23 -6.74
N GLN A 439 5.13 21.29 -7.54
CA GLN A 439 6.00 22.47 -7.49
C GLN A 439 5.97 23.16 -6.11
N ARG A 440 4.77 23.38 -5.54
CA ARG A 440 4.63 23.99 -4.21
C ARG A 440 5.19 23.11 -3.10
N ALA A 441 4.93 21.80 -3.14
CA ALA A 441 5.50 20.87 -2.18
C ALA A 441 7.02 20.85 -2.29
N TRP A 442 7.57 20.78 -3.50
CA TRP A 442 9.02 20.83 -3.72
C TRP A 442 9.63 22.09 -3.12
N ALA A 443 9.19 23.28 -3.56
CA ALA A 443 9.74 24.56 -3.11
C ALA A 443 9.65 24.75 -1.59
N HIS A 444 8.56 24.31 -0.96
CA HIS A 444 8.37 24.43 0.49
C HIS A 444 9.28 23.48 1.29
N ASN A 445 9.45 22.24 0.85
CA ASN A 445 10.27 21.27 1.58
C ASN A 445 11.76 21.41 1.26
N SER A 446 12.15 21.70 0.02
CA SER A 446 13.55 21.90 -0.35
C SER A 446 14.16 23.08 0.41
N ALA A 447 13.47 24.22 0.47
CA ALA A 447 13.92 25.39 1.22
C ALA A 447 14.10 25.10 2.73
N PHE A 448 13.27 24.24 3.32
CA PHE A 448 13.43 23.79 4.69
C PHE A 448 14.67 22.93 4.88
N PHE A 449 14.87 21.92 4.02
CA PHE A 449 16.00 21.01 4.13
C PHE A 449 17.34 21.67 3.79
N GLU A 450 17.37 22.66 2.89
CA GLU A 450 18.55 23.51 2.66
C GLU A 450 18.92 24.29 3.92
N ARG A 451 17.94 24.93 4.57
CA ARG A 451 18.16 25.65 5.84
C ARG A 451 18.60 24.71 6.96
N LEU A 452 17.97 23.54 7.06
CA LEU A 452 18.30 22.51 8.04
C LEU A 452 19.73 22.00 7.83
N HIS A 453 20.13 21.76 6.58
CA HIS A 453 21.47 21.32 6.23
C HIS A 453 22.53 22.38 6.58
N SER A 454 22.32 23.64 6.21
CA SER A 454 23.23 24.74 6.58
C SER A 454 23.38 24.87 8.10
N LEU A 455 22.27 24.77 8.85
CA LEU A 455 22.30 24.78 10.30
C LEU A 455 23.04 23.56 10.86
N ARG A 456 22.81 22.36 10.30
CA ARG A 456 23.43 21.10 10.73
C ARG A 456 24.95 21.12 10.51
N GLU A 457 25.43 21.56 9.34
CA GLU A 457 26.85 21.52 8.99
C GLU A 457 27.64 22.74 9.51
N GLN A 458 27.05 23.94 9.42
CA GLN A 458 27.78 25.20 9.58
C GLN A 458 27.32 26.03 10.79
N GLY A 459 26.24 25.62 11.46
CA GLY A 459 25.70 26.31 12.64
C GLY A 459 24.97 27.61 12.33
N GLU A 460 24.70 28.40 13.37
CA GLU A 460 23.91 29.64 13.27
C GLU A 460 24.58 30.72 12.42
N GLY A 461 25.91 30.72 12.34
CA GLY A 461 26.68 31.69 11.54
C GLY A 461 26.35 31.67 10.05
N ALA A 462 25.94 30.52 9.51
CA ALA A 462 25.50 30.35 8.13
C ALA A 462 24.00 30.59 7.93
N CYS A 463 23.26 30.90 9.00
CA CYS A 463 21.80 31.01 8.99
C CYS A 463 21.31 32.39 9.50
N PRO A 464 21.56 33.51 8.77
CA PRO A 464 21.14 34.84 9.20
C PRO A 464 19.63 34.99 9.44
N TRP A 465 18.82 34.16 8.76
CA TRP A 465 17.37 34.10 8.92
C TRP A 465 16.94 33.68 10.34
N LEU A 466 17.80 33.06 11.14
CA LEU A 466 17.50 32.74 12.55
C LEU A 466 17.40 33.99 13.44
N ASN A 467 17.96 35.12 13.00
CA ASN A 467 17.85 36.40 13.71
C ASN A 467 16.46 37.04 13.56
N GLY A 468 15.69 36.64 12.54
CA GLY A 468 14.32 37.07 12.32
C GLY A 468 13.35 36.21 13.16
N PRO A 469 12.60 36.78 14.14
CA PRO A 469 11.70 35.99 14.98
C PRO A 469 10.61 35.27 14.19
N ARG A 470 10.14 35.87 13.09
CA ARG A 470 9.08 35.29 12.24
C ARG A 470 9.61 34.10 11.45
N GLU A 471 10.76 34.26 10.81
CA GLU A 471 11.42 33.22 10.00
C GLU A 471 11.86 32.05 10.87
N ARG A 472 12.47 32.34 12.03
CA ARG A 472 12.81 31.32 13.02
C ARG A 472 11.57 30.58 13.51
N GLY A 473 10.50 31.29 13.85
CA GLY A 473 9.24 30.68 14.27
C GLY A 473 8.63 29.76 13.20
N ALA A 474 8.62 30.20 11.94
CA ALA A 474 8.11 29.41 10.82
C ALA A 474 8.94 28.13 10.59
N PHE A 475 10.27 28.24 10.63
CA PHE A 475 11.18 27.09 10.50
C PHE A 475 10.99 26.07 11.62
N MET A 476 10.95 26.52 12.89
CA MET A 476 10.74 25.64 14.04
C MET A 476 9.38 24.95 13.98
N ALA A 477 8.33 25.66 13.55
CA ALA A 477 6.99 25.09 13.38
C ALA A 477 6.96 24.02 12.28
N GLN A 478 7.64 24.24 11.15
CA GLN A 478 7.77 23.23 10.10
C GLN A 478 8.58 22.01 10.57
N TRP A 479 9.66 22.23 11.31
CA TRP A 479 10.45 21.13 11.89
C TRP A 479 9.58 20.27 12.81
N GLN A 480 8.83 20.90 13.73
CA GLN A 480 7.95 20.18 14.64
C GLN A 480 6.90 19.34 13.89
N ARG A 481 6.19 19.92 12.92
CA ARG A 481 5.16 19.21 12.15
C ARG A 481 5.75 18.06 11.34
N LEU A 482 6.96 18.23 10.79
CA LEU A 482 7.67 17.16 10.10
C LEU A 482 7.98 15.99 11.03
N LEU A 483 8.43 16.26 12.27
CA LEU A 483 8.69 15.24 13.28
C LEU A 483 7.40 14.50 13.66
N GLU A 484 6.34 15.24 14.01
CA GLU A 484 5.07 14.66 14.47
C GLU A 484 4.40 13.80 13.40
N ARG A 485 4.35 14.28 12.15
CA ARG A 485 3.68 13.55 11.06
C ARG A 485 4.38 12.24 10.69
N ASN A 486 5.69 12.16 10.87
CA ASN A 486 6.48 10.96 10.56
C ASN A 486 6.75 10.11 11.81
N HIS A 487 6.04 10.36 12.91
CA HIS A 487 6.25 9.68 14.19
C HIS A 487 7.73 9.71 14.65
N LEU A 488 8.46 10.77 14.32
CA LEU A 488 9.82 11.00 14.83
C LEU A 488 9.70 11.59 16.22
N THR A 489 9.27 10.74 17.15
CA THR A 489 8.95 11.09 18.54
C THR A 489 9.66 10.10 19.47
N PRO A 490 9.91 10.48 20.73
CA PRO A 490 10.54 9.57 21.69
C PRO A 490 9.87 8.20 21.80
N GLY A 491 8.53 8.16 21.89
CA GLY A 491 7.77 6.91 22.05
C GLY A 491 7.79 5.99 20.85
N ALA A 492 8.18 6.49 19.67
CA ALA A 492 8.27 5.70 18.45
C ALA A 492 9.71 5.30 18.08
N LEU A 493 10.70 6.13 18.44
CA LEU A 493 12.10 5.91 18.06
C LEU A 493 12.92 5.19 19.12
N LEU A 494 12.60 5.37 20.40
CA LEU A 494 13.38 4.75 21.47
C LEU A 494 13.08 3.26 21.61
N ALA A 495 14.13 2.49 21.92
CA ALA A 495 14.01 1.08 22.23
C ALA A 495 13.16 0.87 23.50
N VAL A 496 12.42 -0.23 23.51
CA VAL A 496 11.58 -0.62 24.64
C VAL A 496 12.47 -1.21 25.73
N PRO A 497 12.56 -0.59 26.91
CA PRO A 497 13.39 -1.11 27.99
C PRO A 497 12.76 -2.36 28.63
N GLU A 498 13.58 -3.20 29.25
CA GLU A 498 13.11 -4.39 29.98
C GLU A 498 12.15 -4.04 31.13
N ALA A 499 12.43 -2.94 31.84
CA ALA A 499 11.61 -2.44 32.93
C ALA A 499 11.09 -1.02 32.60
N PRO A 500 9.85 -0.87 32.10
CA PRO A 500 9.32 0.43 31.72
C PRO A 500 8.99 1.30 32.96
N ARG A 501 9.57 2.50 33.04
CA ARG A 501 9.17 3.51 34.04
C ARG A 501 7.81 4.12 33.71
N ALA A 502 7.11 4.63 34.72
CA ALA A 502 5.73 5.14 34.61
C ALA A 502 5.54 6.26 33.58
N SER A 503 6.58 7.04 33.30
CA SER A 503 6.55 8.17 32.35
C SER A 503 6.79 7.78 30.89
N LEU A 504 7.20 6.55 30.58
CA LEU A 504 7.38 6.12 29.19
C LEU A 504 6.05 5.99 28.47
N ARG A 505 6.10 6.26 27.16
CA ARG A 505 4.95 6.24 26.26
C ARG A 505 5.29 5.46 25.01
N ASP A 506 4.31 4.77 24.43
CA ASP A 506 4.45 4.18 23.09
C ASP A 506 4.26 5.25 21.99
N ALA A 507 4.34 4.82 20.73
CA ALA A 507 4.17 5.70 19.56
C ALA A 507 2.79 6.37 19.50
N GLN A 508 1.79 5.81 20.17
CA GLN A 508 0.42 6.32 20.24
C GLN A 508 0.21 7.22 21.48
N GLY A 509 1.21 7.34 22.35
CA GLY A 509 1.11 8.12 23.58
C GLY A 509 0.43 7.38 24.74
N ASN A 510 0.27 6.06 24.66
CA ASN A 510 -0.22 5.24 25.77
C ASN A 510 0.88 4.96 26.79
N ALA A 511 0.51 4.72 28.05
CA ALA A 511 1.43 4.27 29.08
C ALA A 511 2.05 2.90 28.72
N LEU A 512 3.34 2.90 28.36
CA LEU A 512 4.03 1.73 27.80
C LEU A 512 3.93 0.50 28.72
N GLY A 513 4.17 0.68 30.02
CA GLY A 513 4.09 -0.41 30.99
C GLY A 513 2.69 -1.04 31.12
N LYS A 514 1.61 -0.28 30.90
CA LYS A 514 0.26 -0.84 30.90
C LYS A 514 -0.02 -1.62 29.63
N MET A 515 0.36 -1.08 28.48
CA MET A 515 0.19 -1.75 27.20
C MET A 515 0.94 -3.09 27.20
N LEU A 516 2.18 -3.13 27.70
CA LEU A 516 2.95 -4.37 27.83
C LEU A 516 2.27 -5.41 28.75
N ARG A 517 1.69 -4.96 29.88
CA ARG A 517 0.93 -5.82 30.79
C ARG A 517 -0.34 -6.37 30.16
N GLU A 518 -1.13 -5.54 29.48
CA GLU A 518 -2.32 -6.02 28.76
C GLU A 518 -1.94 -7.07 27.73
N ARG A 519 -0.83 -6.87 27.01
CA ARG A 519 -0.34 -7.81 25.99
C ARG A 519 0.09 -9.14 26.59
N ALA A 520 0.86 -9.10 27.67
CA ALA A 520 1.27 -10.30 28.39
C ALA A 520 0.08 -11.07 28.99
N LEU A 521 -0.94 -10.36 29.47
CA LEU A 521 -2.19 -10.96 29.94
C LEU A 521 -2.98 -11.60 28.80
N ALA A 522 -3.14 -10.89 27.68
CA ALA A 522 -3.82 -11.40 26.49
C ALA A 522 -3.14 -12.65 25.92
N ASP A 523 -1.81 -12.70 25.87
CA ASP A 523 -1.06 -13.85 25.39
C ASP A 523 -1.24 -15.08 26.29
N ARG A 524 -1.29 -14.89 27.62
CA ARG A 524 -1.59 -15.97 28.57
C ARG A 524 -3.01 -16.49 28.41
N ILE A 525 -3.99 -15.59 28.35
CA ILE A 525 -5.41 -15.95 28.12
C ILE A 525 -5.54 -16.70 26.79
N TRP A 526 -4.90 -16.21 25.73
CA TRP A 526 -4.98 -16.78 24.40
C TRP A 526 -4.41 -18.19 24.32
N ARG A 527 -3.50 -18.58 25.21
CA ARG A 527 -2.93 -19.94 25.31
C ARG A 527 -3.62 -20.82 26.35
N TRP A 528 -4.60 -20.28 27.07
CA TRP A 528 -5.23 -20.95 28.20
C TRP A 528 -6.08 -22.15 27.74
N PRO A 529 -5.74 -23.40 28.14
CA PRO A 529 -6.45 -24.60 27.67
C PRO A 529 -7.91 -24.68 28.12
N ALA A 530 -8.26 -24.10 29.27
CA ALA A 530 -9.63 -24.13 29.79
C ALA A 530 -10.66 -23.44 28.88
N LEU A 531 -10.21 -22.69 27.87
CA LEU A 531 -11.09 -22.09 26.85
C LEU A 531 -11.51 -23.08 25.76
N ASP A 532 -10.76 -24.18 25.56
CA ASP A 532 -10.89 -25.03 24.37
C ASP A 532 -12.30 -25.62 24.21
N ALA A 533 -12.83 -26.23 25.27
CA ALA A 533 -14.15 -26.87 25.23
C ALA A 533 -15.28 -25.88 24.91
N SER A 534 -15.30 -24.73 25.61
CA SER A 534 -16.34 -23.70 25.42
C SER A 534 -16.25 -23.06 24.03
N LEU A 535 -15.05 -22.73 23.55
CA LEU A 535 -14.85 -22.14 22.22
C LEU A 535 -15.18 -23.14 21.11
N ALA A 536 -14.84 -24.43 21.26
CA ALA A 536 -15.23 -25.48 20.33
C ALA A 536 -16.76 -25.63 20.24
N ALA A 537 -17.47 -25.60 21.38
CA ALA A 537 -18.93 -25.64 21.39
C ALA A 537 -19.55 -24.45 20.65
N ILE A 538 -19.01 -23.23 20.84
CA ILE A 538 -19.46 -22.04 20.10
C ILE A 538 -19.17 -22.19 18.61
N ALA A 539 -17.98 -22.67 18.23
CA ALA A 539 -17.62 -22.90 16.82
C ALA A 539 -18.59 -23.88 16.13
N ALA A 540 -18.94 -24.98 16.81
CA ALA A 540 -19.91 -25.95 16.30
C ALA A 540 -21.31 -25.32 16.09
N ARG A 541 -21.73 -24.41 16.98
CA ARG A 541 -23.00 -23.66 16.81
C ARG A 541 -22.94 -22.70 15.62
N VAL A 542 -21.84 -21.97 15.47
CA VAL A 542 -21.61 -21.06 14.33
C VAL A 542 -21.65 -21.86 13.02
N LEU A 543 -21.04 -23.04 12.98
CA LEU A 543 -21.07 -23.96 11.85
C LEU A 543 -22.50 -24.42 11.52
N LYS A 544 -23.29 -24.83 12.53
CA LYS A 544 -24.69 -25.27 12.37
C LYS A 544 -25.61 -24.18 11.81
N ARG A 545 -25.37 -22.90 12.13
CA ARG A 545 -26.17 -21.77 11.63
C ARG A 545 -26.05 -21.54 10.11
N GLY A 546 -25.11 -22.18 9.41
CA GLY A 546 -24.94 -22.04 7.96
C GLY A 546 -24.44 -20.66 7.55
N GLY A 547 -24.58 -20.30 6.25
CA GLY A 547 -24.14 -19.01 5.72
C GLY A 547 -22.62 -18.81 5.62
N LEU A 548 -21.83 -19.88 5.76
CA LEU A 548 -20.37 -19.83 5.76
C LEU A 548 -19.76 -19.30 4.45
N GLN A 549 -20.45 -19.49 3.33
CA GLN A 549 -19.93 -19.03 2.04
C GLN A 549 -19.77 -17.52 1.97
N LYS A 550 -20.64 -16.73 2.63
CA LYS A 550 -20.53 -15.26 2.67
C LYS A 550 -19.38 -14.77 3.53
N LEU A 551 -18.89 -15.60 4.47
CA LEU A 551 -17.74 -15.26 5.30
C LEU A 551 -16.43 -15.30 4.52
N LEU A 552 -16.42 -15.99 3.37
CA LEU A 552 -15.25 -16.04 2.50
C LEU A 552 -14.99 -14.69 1.81
N ASP A 553 -15.98 -13.82 1.75
CA ASP A 553 -15.87 -12.49 1.14
C ASP A 553 -15.09 -11.52 2.06
N ASP A 554 -14.80 -11.91 3.31
CA ASP A 554 -14.04 -11.12 4.28
C ASP A 554 -12.53 -11.39 4.22
N ALA A 555 -11.74 -10.33 4.06
CA ALA A 555 -10.28 -10.42 3.89
C ALA A 555 -9.54 -10.92 5.15
N TYR A 556 -10.07 -10.70 6.37
CA TYR A 556 -9.43 -11.20 7.59
C TYR A 556 -9.64 -12.70 7.73
N VAL A 557 -10.82 -13.20 7.38
CA VAL A 557 -11.09 -14.64 7.26
C VAL A 557 -10.16 -15.25 6.22
N GLN A 558 -10.04 -14.66 5.03
CA GLN A 558 -9.12 -15.16 3.99
C GLN A 558 -7.67 -15.23 4.50
N ALA A 559 -7.20 -14.20 5.20
CA ALA A 559 -5.86 -14.16 5.77
C ALA A 559 -5.60 -15.32 6.76
N THR A 560 -6.54 -15.59 7.66
CA THR A 560 -6.44 -16.71 8.61
C THR A 560 -6.45 -18.06 7.89
N LEU A 561 -7.30 -18.21 6.86
CA LEU A 561 -7.35 -19.44 6.06
C LEU A 561 -6.05 -19.68 5.29
N ALA A 562 -5.39 -18.64 4.78
CA ALA A 562 -4.11 -18.77 4.10
C ALA A 562 -2.99 -19.21 5.05
N GLN A 563 -2.98 -18.74 6.31
CA GLN A 563 -2.06 -19.25 7.32
C GLN A 563 -2.33 -20.73 7.62
N ALA A 564 -3.61 -21.12 7.71
CA ALA A 564 -3.98 -22.51 7.95
C ALA A 564 -3.49 -23.48 6.86
N ARG A 565 -3.38 -23.03 5.60
CA ARG A 565 -2.82 -23.84 4.50
C ARG A 565 -1.39 -24.32 4.75
N ARG A 566 -0.64 -23.65 5.63
CA ARG A 566 0.75 -23.96 5.94
C ARG A 566 0.89 -25.03 7.04
N LEU A 567 -0.22 -25.43 7.67
CA LEU A 567 -0.20 -26.43 8.73
C LEU A 567 0.26 -27.79 8.19
N PRO A 568 1.24 -28.44 8.83
CA PRO A 568 1.66 -29.79 8.49
C PRO A 568 0.48 -30.77 8.56
N GLY A 569 0.33 -31.65 7.56
CA GLY A 569 -0.67 -32.71 7.57
C GLY A 569 -2.01 -32.38 6.92
N MET A 570 -2.27 -31.12 6.52
CA MET A 570 -3.41 -30.79 5.66
C MET A 570 -3.09 -31.04 4.18
N ALA A 571 -3.08 -32.32 3.79
CA ALA A 571 -3.11 -32.70 2.39
C ALA A 571 -4.52 -32.50 1.84
N LEU A 572 -4.80 -31.29 1.32
CA LEU A 572 -6.00 -31.04 0.55
C LEU A 572 -5.74 -31.43 -0.90
N GLU A 573 -6.64 -32.22 -1.50
CA GLU A 573 -6.59 -32.47 -2.93
C GLU A 573 -6.67 -31.16 -3.73
N PRO A 574 -6.10 -31.10 -4.94
CA PRO A 574 -6.24 -29.95 -5.82
C PRO A 574 -7.73 -29.60 -6.00
N MET A 575 -8.11 -28.40 -5.60
CA MET A 575 -9.50 -27.93 -5.68
C MET A 575 -9.56 -26.42 -5.89
N PRO A 576 -10.65 -25.87 -6.46
CA PRO A 576 -10.79 -24.44 -6.68
C PRO A 576 -10.66 -23.63 -5.38
N HIS A 577 -10.09 -22.43 -5.46
CA HIS A 577 -9.76 -21.56 -4.33
C HIS A 577 -10.89 -21.43 -3.29
N ARG A 578 -12.13 -21.14 -3.75
CA ARG A 578 -13.29 -20.95 -2.86
C ARG A 578 -13.73 -22.25 -2.18
N ALA A 579 -13.67 -23.38 -2.90
CA ALA A 579 -13.99 -24.70 -2.34
C ALA A 579 -12.96 -25.11 -1.27
N ARG A 580 -11.68 -24.88 -1.55
CA ARG A 580 -10.57 -25.05 -0.59
C ARG A 580 -10.80 -24.26 0.68
N ASN A 581 -11.10 -22.97 0.54
CA ASN A 581 -11.28 -22.08 1.68
C ASN A 581 -12.55 -22.39 2.47
N LEU A 582 -13.63 -22.81 1.81
CA LEU A 582 -14.82 -23.30 2.51
C LEU A 582 -14.52 -24.57 3.31
N ARG A 583 -13.71 -25.49 2.76
CA ARG A 583 -13.30 -26.71 3.46
C ARG A 583 -12.42 -26.38 4.67
N LEU A 584 -11.44 -25.49 4.52
CA LEU A 584 -10.58 -25.01 5.61
C LEU A 584 -11.39 -24.31 6.70
N LEU A 585 -12.33 -23.44 6.32
CA LEU A 585 -13.24 -22.75 7.24
C LEU A 585 -14.05 -23.75 8.06
N LYS A 586 -14.63 -24.76 7.41
CA LYS A 586 -15.37 -25.83 8.09
C LYS A 586 -14.48 -26.67 8.99
N TRP A 587 -13.25 -26.98 8.56
CA TRP A 587 -12.29 -27.77 9.34
C TRP A 587 -11.88 -27.02 10.62
N LEU A 588 -11.54 -25.73 10.52
CA LEU A 588 -11.18 -24.90 11.67
C LEU A 588 -12.36 -24.69 12.63
N LEU A 589 -13.59 -24.59 12.13
CA LEU A 589 -14.79 -24.51 12.97
C LEU A 589 -15.33 -25.88 13.45
N GLY A 590 -14.76 -26.99 12.96
CA GLY A 590 -15.23 -28.36 13.20
C GLY A 590 -14.49 -29.08 14.33
N GLU A 591 -14.90 -30.31 14.62
CA GLU A 591 -14.56 -31.02 15.87
C GLU A 591 -13.29 -31.91 15.83
N ASP A 592 -12.53 -31.99 14.72
CA ASP A 592 -11.37 -32.91 14.65
C ASP A 592 -10.31 -32.63 15.74
N GLN A 593 -10.14 -33.59 16.64
CA GLN A 593 -9.58 -33.45 18.00
C GLN A 593 -8.05 -33.56 18.14
N HIS A 594 -7.27 -33.42 17.08
CA HIS A 594 -5.80 -33.39 17.19
C HIS A 594 -5.27 -32.06 16.69
N ALA A 595 -5.52 -31.01 17.48
CA ALA A 595 -4.95 -29.69 17.24
C ALA A 595 -3.63 -29.58 18.01
N ASP A 596 -2.52 -29.48 17.28
CA ASP A 596 -1.31 -28.88 17.82
C ASP A 596 -1.56 -27.41 18.21
N ALA A 597 -0.59 -26.78 18.86
CA ALA A 597 -0.72 -25.41 19.35
C ALA A 597 -1.04 -24.41 18.21
N ASP A 598 -0.44 -24.59 17.04
CA ASP A 598 -0.66 -23.73 15.87
C ASP A 598 -2.09 -23.85 15.32
N SER A 599 -2.62 -25.07 15.24
CA SER A 599 -4.00 -25.34 14.84
C SER A 599 -4.99 -24.74 15.85
N ARG A 600 -4.71 -24.84 17.14
CA ARG A 600 -5.55 -24.24 18.20
C ARG A 600 -5.64 -22.72 18.04
N ASP A 601 -4.52 -22.05 17.85
CA ASP A 601 -4.49 -20.60 17.70
C ASP A 601 -5.26 -20.13 16.46
N LEU A 602 -5.11 -20.82 15.33
CA LEU A 602 -5.86 -20.53 14.09
C LEU A 602 -7.37 -20.69 14.26
N ARG A 603 -7.80 -21.74 14.98
CA ARG A 603 -9.22 -21.99 15.27
C ARG A 603 -9.82 -20.87 16.11
N ARG A 604 -9.11 -20.44 17.17
CA ARG A 604 -9.52 -19.32 18.03
C ARG A 604 -9.59 -18.02 17.22
N GLN A 605 -8.55 -17.71 16.45
CA GLN A 605 -8.49 -16.51 15.61
C GLN A 605 -9.66 -16.46 14.62
N LEU A 606 -9.92 -17.57 13.91
CA LEU A 606 -11.02 -17.66 12.96
C LEU A 606 -12.38 -17.53 13.64
N LEU A 607 -12.59 -18.21 14.77
CA LEU A 607 -13.84 -18.13 15.52
C LEU A 607 -14.18 -16.68 15.85
N PHE A 608 -13.25 -15.93 16.45
CA PHE A 608 -13.50 -14.55 16.83
C PHE A 608 -13.65 -13.60 15.64
N GLN A 609 -12.98 -13.85 14.50
CA GLN A 609 -13.25 -13.13 13.25
C GLN A 609 -14.69 -13.37 12.76
N VAL A 610 -15.15 -14.61 12.80
CA VAL A 610 -16.53 -14.95 12.40
C VAL A 610 -17.55 -14.34 13.37
N LEU A 611 -17.27 -14.37 14.68
CA LEU A 611 -18.12 -13.74 15.69
C LEU A 611 -18.20 -12.23 15.48
N ARG A 612 -17.07 -11.56 15.19
CA ARG A 612 -17.04 -10.14 14.82
C ARG A 612 -17.94 -9.85 13.63
N LEU A 613 -17.86 -10.64 12.56
CA LEU A 613 -18.66 -10.44 11.35
C LEU A 613 -20.16 -10.64 11.58
N ARG A 614 -20.52 -11.47 12.56
CA ARG A 614 -21.92 -11.77 12.91
C ARG A 614 -22.46 -10.97 14.08
N ALA A 615 -21.63 -10.20 14.78
CA ALA A 615 -22.06 -9.43 15.93
C ALA A 615 -23.21 -8.48 15.56
N GLY A 616 -24.27 -8.47 16.37
CA GLY A 616 -25.51 -7.74 16.13
C GLY A 616 -26.45 -8.41 15.11
N GLN A 617 -26.07 -9.54 14.52
CA GLN A 617 -26.86 -10.27 13.52
C GLN A 617 -27.37 -11.62 14.03
N LEU A 618 -27.00 -12.03 15.25
CA LEU A 618 -27.33 -13.37 15.77
C LEU A 618 -28.71 -13.45 16.43
N GLY A 619 -29.43 -12.34 16.51
CA GLY A 619 -30.78 -12.23 17.07
C GLY A 619 -30.88 -11.17 18.19
N GLY A 620 -29.77 -10.77 18.80
CA GLY A 620 -29.70 -9.77 19.86
C GLY A 620 -30.57 -10.08 21.08
N GLY A 621 -30.70 -9.09 21.96
CA GLY A 621 -31.76 -9.06 22.97
C GLY A 621 -31.33 -9.20 24.43
N HIS A 622 -30.07 -9.55 24.72
CA HIS A 622 -29.57 -9.42 26.10
C HIS A 622 -29.42 -7.95 26.45
N ALA A 623 -30.23 -7.47 27.39
CA ALA A 623 -30.21 -6.09 27.82
C ALA A 623 -28.99 -5.80 28.68
N GLN A 624 -28.59 -4.53 28.70
CA GLN A 624 -27.64 -4.07 29.68
C GLN A 624 -28.20 -4.29 31.10
N VAL A 625 -27.37 -4.87 31.95
CA VAL A 625 -27.72 -5.23 33.32
C VAL A 625 -27.21 -4.18 34.30
N ASN A 626 -25.95 -3.77 34.13
CA ASN A 626 -25.27 -2.82 35.00
C ASN A 626 -25.16 -1.46 34.28
N PRO A 627 -26.10 -0.51 34.51
CA PRO A 627 -26.06 0.82 33.91
C PRO A 627 -24.79 1.59 34.31
N HIS A 628 -24.05 2.11 33.33
CA HIS A 628 -22.90 2.99 33.54
C HIS A 628 -22.84 4.03 32.42
N GLY A 629 -22.34 5.23 32.73
CA GLY A 629 -22.58 6.45 31.95
C GLY A 629 -21.73 6.66 30.69
N LEU A 630 -21.03 5.64 30.18
CA LEU A 630 -20.16 5.77 28.99
C LEU A 630 -20.62 4.86 27.86
N ASP A 631 -21.01 5.44 26.73
CA ASP A 631 -21.45 4.71 25.55
C ASP A 631 -20.30 4.26 24.64
N ALA A 632 -20.58 3.24 23.82
CA ALA A 632 -19.64 2.73 22.83
C ALA A 632 -19.44 3.68 21.64
N GLY A 633 -18.31 3.55 20.95
CA GLY A 633 -18.09 4.25 19.66
C GLY A 633 -17.59 5.69 19.76
N ASN A 634 -16.53 5.95 20.54
CA ASN A 634 -15.90 7.27 20.69
C ASN A 634 -14.72 7.54 19.72
N ALA A 635 -14.75 6.94 18.52
CA ALA A 635 -13.64 7.00 17.57
C ALA A 635 -13.98 7.88 16.35
N LEU A 636 -13.08 8.80 16.00
CA LEU A 636 -13.16 9.65 14.80
C LEU A 636 -12.30 9.07 13.68
N ALA A 637 -12.83 9.07 12.45
CA ALA A 637 -12.07 8.68 11.27
C ALA A 637 -11.01 9.75 10.95
N ARG A 638 -9.74 9.41 11.20
CA ARG A 638 -8.58 10.24 10.89
C ARG A 638 -7.43 9.33 10.47
N PRO A 639 -7.27 9.05 9.15
CA PRO A 639 -6.19 8.21 8.66
C PRO A 639 -4.83 8.79 9.04
N ASP A 640 -3.94 7.92 9.49
CA ASP A 640 -2.52 8.16 9.70
C ASP A 640 -1.75 7.54 8.51
N PRO A 641 -1.36 8.36 7.51
CA PRO A 641 -0.76 7.83 6.30
C PRO A 641 0.60 7.19 6.56
N TRP A 642 1.31 7.65 7.59
CA TRP A 642 2.64 7.15 7.92
C TRP A 642 2.54 5.72 8.43
N LEU A 643 1.62 5.46 9.37
CA LEU A 643 1.38 4.11 9.88
C LEU A 643 0.87 3.18 8.77
N ILE A 644 -0.02 3.65 7.90
CA ILE A 644 -0.52 2.84 6.78
C ILE A 644 0.62 2.43 5.84
N LEU A 645 1.50 3.35 5.46
CA LEU A 645 2.58 3.10 4.48
C LEU A 645 3.81 2.40 5.07
N ASN A 646 4.08 2.60 6.37
CA ASN A 646 5.31 2.13 7.03
C ASN A 646 5.07 1.09 8.12
N ALA A 647 3.86 0.55 8.25
CA ALA A 647 3.62 -0.54 9.19
C ALA A 647 4.57 -1.70 8.95
N ARG A 648 5.28 -2.09 10.00
CA ARG A 648 6.29 -3.15 10.01
C ARG A 648 6.01 -4.06 11.21
N PRO A 649 5.56 -5.31 11.00
CA PRO A 649 5.17 -6.17 12.10
C PRO A 649 6.32 -6.50 13.05
N GLU A 650 7.56 -6.49 12.58
CA GLU A 650 8.78 -6.67 13.39
C GLU A 650 9.10 -5.49 14.32
N ARG A 651 8.53 -4.30 14.04
CA ARG A 651 8.69 -3.09 14.86
C ARG A 651 7.51 -2.83 15.79
N LEU A 652 6.43 -3.58 15.64
CA LEU A 652 5.38 -3.62 16.65
C LEU A 652 5.98 -4.33 17.87
N LEU A 653 5.70 -3.80 19.06
CA LEU A 653 6.26 -4.24 20.35
C LEU A 653 6.38 -5.78 20.44
N ALA A 654 7.36 -6.27 21.21
CA ALA A 654 7.61 -7.71 21.34
C ALA A 654 6.32 -8.50 21.65
N GLY A 655 6.03 -9.52 20.84
CA GLY A 655 4.82 -10.33 20.91
C GLY A 655 4.62 -11.18 19.65
N ASP A 656 3.70 -12.14 19.70
CA ASP A 656 3.36 -12.98 18.54
C ASP A 656 2.53 -12.21 17.51
N ASN A 657 3.22 -11.56 16.57
CA ASN A 657 2.65 -10.67 15.56
C ASN A 657 2.22 -11.40 14.26
N ARG A 658 2.32 -12.75 14.19
CA ARG A 658 2.01 -13.53 12.97
C ARG A 658 0.57 -13.36 12.47
N TRP A 659 -0.33 -12.91 13.33
CA TRP A 659 -1.75 -12.69 13.05
C TRP A 659 -2.05 -11.30 12.47
N LEU A 660 -1.10 -10.37 12.59
CA LEU A 660 -1.30 -9.00 12.18
C LEU A 660 -1.20 -8.87 10.66
N ILE A 661 -2.25 -8.33 10.06
CA ILE A 661 -2.13 -7.66 8.78
C ILE A 661 -1.51 -6.30 9.08
N ALA A 662 -0.18 -6.22 9.06
CA ALA A 662 0.53 -5.06 9.59
C ALA A 662 0.06 -3.76 8.94
N GLU A 663 -0.08 -3.76 7.62
CA GLU A 663 -0.49 -2.62 6.79
C GLU A 663 -2.00 -2.42 6.72
N ASP A 664 -2.78 -3.10 7.57
CA ASP A 664 -4.22 -2.91 7.63
C ASP A 664 -4.54 -1.50 8.09
N LYS A 665 -5.00 -0.68 7.13
CA LYS A 665 -5.45 0.68 7.41
C LYS A 665 -6.68 0.73 8.30
N TYR A 666 -7.39 -0.38 8.54
CA TYR A 666 -8.54 -0.47 9.44
C TYR A 666 -8.21 -0.86 10.88
N ARG A 667 -6.92 -0.98 11.21
CA ARG A 667 -6.46 -1.06 12.60
C ARG A 667 -6.67 0.27 13.29
N SER A 668 -6.98 0.21 14.58
CA SER A 668 -7.52 1.39 15.26
C SER A 668 -6.55 2.57 15.30
N ALA A 669 -5.25 2.34 15.50
CA ALA A 669 -4.27 3.42 15.44
C ALA A 669 -4.02 3.98 14.02
N HIS A 670 -4.43 3.27 12.96
CA HIS A 670 -4.12 3.65 11.57
C HIS A 670 -5.15 4.58 10.95
N GLN A 671 -6.41 4.50 11.36
CA GLN A 671 -7.43 5.43 10.87
C GLN A 671 -8.44 5.92 11.89
N TRP A 672 -8.24 5.60 13.17
CA TRP A 672 -9.10 6.06 14.24
C TRP A 672 -8.28 6.84 15.25
N VAL A 673 -8.85 7.93 15.72
CA VAL A 673 -8.37 8.65 16.90
C VAL A 673 -9.53 8.82 17.86
N ALA A 674 -9.26 8.89 19.17
CA ALA A 674 -10.30 9.19 20.15
C ALA A 674 -10.95 10.55 19.84
N ASP A 675 -12.26 10.65 19.94
CA ASP A 675 -12.94 11.95 20.00
C ASP A 675 -12.61 12.61 21.36
N PRO A 676 -11.83 13.72 21.39
CA PRO A 676 -11.44 14.36 22.64
C PRO A 676 -12.63 14.95 23.42
N LEU A 677 -13.78 15.18 22.77
CA LEU A 677 -14.97 15.72 23.42
C LEU A 677 -15.86 14.63 24.03
N HIS A 678 -15.69 13.39 23.61
CA HIS A 678 -16.52 12.28 24.05
C HIS A 678 -16.27 11.95 25.55
N PRO A 679 -17.31 11.76 26.37
CA PRO A 679 -17.16 11.43 27.80
C PRO A 679 -16.28 10.19 28.06
N ALA A 680 -16.44 9.13 27.24
CA ALA A 680 -15.61 7.93 27.31
C ALA A 680 -14.12 8.22 27.14
N THR A 681 -13.74 9.12 26.24
CA THR A 681 -12.33 9.48 26.01
C THR A 681 -11.74 10.13 27.27
N ARG A 682 -12.44 11.14 27.81
CA ARG A 682 -12.03 11.83 29.05
C ARG A 682 -11.92 10.87 30.24
N TYR A 683 -12.86 9.93 30.35
CA TYR A 683 -12.83 8.92 31.40
C TYR A 683 -11.58 8.04 31.33
N MET A 684 -11.23 7.60 30.12
CA MET A 684 -10.02 6.80 29.93
C MET A 684 -8.75 7.61 30.13
N ASP A 685 -8.71 8.87 29.68
CA ASP A 685 -7.58 9.79 29.91
C ASP A 685 -7.28 9.94 31.42
N ALA A 686 -8.33 10.05 32.24
CA ALA A 686 -8.20 10.08 33.70
C ALA A 686 -7.54 8.79 34.21
N LEU A 687 -7.99 7.63 33.72
CA LEU A 687 -7.43 6.32 34.07
C LEU A 687 -6.03 6.05 33.51
N ASP A 688 -5.57 6.82 32.52
CA ASP A 688 -4.34 6.56 31.77
C ASP A 688 -4.28 5.13 31.20
N THR A 689 -5.42 4.54 30.81
CA THR A 689 -5.45 3.19 30.22
C THR A 689 -4.86 3.19 28.82
N PRO A 690 -4.27 2.09 28.33
CA PRO A 690 -3.98 1.96 26.91
C PRO A 690 -5.26 2.10 26.12
N PHE A 691 -5.24 2.97 25.11
CA PHE A 691 -6.40 3.27 24.29
C PHE A 691 -6.00 3.18 22.83
N ILE A 692 -6.68 2.31 22.09
CA ILE A 692 -6.29 1.98 20.71
C ILE A 692 -7.41 2.36 19.74
N GLY A 693 -8.69 2.18 20.09
CA GLY A 693 -9.78 2.28 19.11
C GLY A 693 -11.16 2.68 19.60
N GLY A 694 -11.30 3.10 20.84
CA GLY A 694 -12.60 3.39 21.42
C GLY A 694 -13.21 2.24 22.20
N ILE A 695 -14.20 2.57 23.04
CA ILE A 695 -15.08 1.57 23.63
C ILE A 695 -15.68 0.72 22.51
N SER A 696 -15.47 -0.58 22.61
CA SER A 696 -15.74 -1.51 21.50
C SER A 696 -17.23 -1.72 21.27
N ALA A 697 -17.77 -1.07 20.22
CA ALA A 697 -19.13 -1.30 19.76
C ALA A 697 -19.35 -2.74 19.27
N ALA A 698 -18.31 -3.39 18.74
CA ALA A 698 -18.37 -4.79 18.36
C ALA A 698 -18.50 -5.72 19.58
N THR A 699 -17.81 -5.41 20.69
CA THR A 699 -17.98 -6.13 21.95
C THR A 699 -19.37 -5.92 22.54
N GLU A 700 -19.91 -4.69 22.48
CA GLU A 700 -21.28 -4.43 22.88
C GLU A 700 -22.29 -5.28 22.09
N ALA A 701 -22.19 -5.29 20.76
CA ALA A 701 -23.05 -6.08 19.89
C ALA A 701 -22.94 -7.59 20.18
N LEU A 702 -21.72 -8.08 20.43
CA LEU A 702 -21.47 -9.47 20.78
C LEU A 702 -22.07 -9.83 22.16
N CYS A 703 -21.99 -8.94 23.15
CA CYS A 703 -22.63 -9.12 24.46
C CYS A 703 -24.14 -9.31 24.32
N ARG A 704 -24.80 -8.53 23.46
CA ARG A 704 -26.24 -8.66 23.19
C ARG A 704 -26.62 -9.99 22.55
N ASP A 705 -25.70 -10.57 21.78
CA ASP A 705 -25.85 -11.85 21.08
C ASP A 705 -25.42 -13.07 21.91
N LEU A 706 -24.87 -12.89 23.12
CA LEU A 706 -24.35 -14.01 23.92
C LEU A 706 -25.34 -15.15 24.15
N PRO A 707 -26.63 -14.93 24.46
CA PRO A 707 -27.57 -16.03 24.67
C PRO A 707 -27.65 -16.99 23.49
N HIS A 708 -27.48 -16.47 22.29
CA HIS A 708 -27.50 -17.21 21.03
C HIS A 708 -26.23 -18.03 20.78
N LEU A 709 -25.13 -17.69 21.43
CA LEU A 709 -23.85 -18.42 21.36
C LEU A 709 -23.75 -19.52 22.41
N PHE A 710 -24.54 -19.45 23.49
CA PHE A 710 -24.50 -20.37 24.63
C PHE A 710 -25.79 -21.21 24.81
N ASP A 711 -26.78 -21.07 23.93
CA ASP A 711 -28.12 -21.70 24.05
C ASP A 711 -28.87 -21.26 25.33
N GLY A 712 -28.69 -20.00 25.70
CA GLY A 712 -29.13 -19.42 26.97
C GLY A 712 -28.07 -18.49 27.54
N LEU A 713 -28.36 -17.86 28.68
CA LEU A 713 -27.36 -17.05 29.38
C LEU A 713 -26.23 -17.97 29.88
N PRO A 714 -24.95 -17.66 29.59
CA PRO A 714 -23.83 -18.43 30.11
C PRO A 714 -23.74 -18.33 31.63
N SER A 715 -23.14 -19.33 32.26
CA SER A 715 -22.74 -19.21 33.67
C SER A 715 -21.70 -18.11 33.86
N LEU A 716 -21.56 -17.55 35.07
CA LEU A 716 -20.57 -16.50 35.35
C LEU A 716 -19.13 -16.89 34.97
N PRO A 717 -18.63 -18.12 35.26
CA PRO A 717 -17.30 -18.53 34.82
C PRO A 717 -17.16 -18.57 33.30
N GLU A 718 -18.14 -19.12 32.59
CA GLU A 718 -18.13 -19.20 31.12
C GLU A 718 -18.20 -17.82 30.46
N TYR A 719 -19.02 -16.94 31.02
CA TYR A 719 -19.13 -15.55 30.60
C TYR A 719 -17.77 -14.85 30.64
N TRP A 720 -17.09 -14.84 31.79
CA TRP A 720 -15.83 -14.12 31.94
C TRP A 720 -14.67 -14.79 31.19
N ARG A 721 -14.63 -16.12 31.11
CA ARG A 721 -13.67 -16.84 30.25
C ARG A 721 -13.80 -16.43 28.79
N PHE A 722 -15.03 -16.37 28.28
CA PHE A 722 -15.29 -15.91 26.91
C PHE A 722 -14.91 -14.43 26.72
N GLN A 723 -15.26 -13.56 27.66
CA GLN A 723 -14.96 -12.13 27.54
C GLN A 723 -13.46 -11.82 27.61
N LEU A 724 -12.70 -12.57 28.42
CA LEU A 724 -11.24 -12.52 28.43
C LEU A 724 -10.67 -12.97 27.08
N ALA A 725 -11.19 -14.06 26.49
CA ALA A 725 -10.78 -14.53 25.16
C ALA A 725 -11.11 -13.51 24.06
N ASN A 726 -12.31 -12.90 24.09
CA ASN A 726 -12.71 -11.82 23.19
C ASN A 726 -11.76 -10.61 23.31
N SER A 727 -11.44 -10.20 24.54
CA SER A 727 -10.51 -9.10 24.81
C SER A 727 -9.10 -9.39 24.28
N ALA A 728 -8.61 -10.61 24.51
CA ALA A 728 -7.32 -11.06 23.98
C ALA A 728 -7.28 -11.05 22.45
N PHE A 729 -8.35 -11.49 21.78
CA PHE A 729 -8.48 -11.39 20.32
C PHE A 729 -8.34 -9.94 19.83
N TRP A 730 -9.08 -9.00 20.40
CA TRP A 730 -9.05 -7.61 19.94
C TRP A 730 -7.68 -6.95 20.15
N LEU A 731 -7.02 -7.22 21.28
CA LEU A 731 -5.71 -6.66 21.59
C LEU A 731 -4.62 -7.26 20.69
N ARG A 732 -4.62 -8.58 20.49
CA ARG A 732 -3.64 -9.27 19.63
C ARG A 732 -3.72 -8.78 18.18
N ASN A 733 -4.90 -8.37 17.72
CA ASN A 733 -5.10 -7.80 16.38
C ASN A 733 -4.89 -6.27 16.33
N GLY A 734 -4.66 -5.62 17.48
CA GLY A 734 -4.42 -4.17 17.60
C GLY A 734 -5.64 -3.30 17.29
N TYR A 735 -6.83 -3.79 17.65
CA TYR A 735 -8.09 -3.06 17.48
C TYR A 735 -8.56 -2.41 18.79
N HIS A 736 -8.50 -3.14 19.91
CA HIS A 736 -8.92 -2.61 21.19
C HIS A 736 -7.98 -3.03 22.32
N SER A 737 -7.93 -2.20 23.37
CA SER A 737 -7.33 -2.55 24.64
C SER A 737 -8.21 -3.50 25.45
N LEU A 738 -7.62 -4.19 26.41
CA LEU A 738 -8.37 -5.08 27.31
C LEU A 738 -9.38 -4.30 28.15
N PHE A 739 -9.04 -3.05 28.51
CA PHE A 739 -9.98 -2.16 29.19
C PHE A 739 -11.22 -1.85 28.32
N GLU A 740 -11.03 -1.47 27.05
CA GLU A 740 -12.11 -1.08 26.14
C GLU A 740 -13.17 -2.19 25.95
N THR A 741 -12.76 -3.45 26.03
CA THR A 741 -13.62 -4.63 25.88
C THR A 741 -14.23 -5.08 27.21
N LEU A 742 -13.44 -5.17 28.29
CA LEU A 742 -13.96 -5.62 29.60
C LEU A 742 -14.89 -4.61 30.26
N TYR A 743 -14.70 -3.31 30.01
CA TYR A 743 -15.65 -2.29 30.46
C TYR A 743 -17.05 -2.51 29.84
N MET A 744 -17.14 -2.92 28.56
CA MET A 744 -18.41 -3.33 27.95
C MET A 744 -18.93 -4.65 28.51
N ALA A 745 -18.07 -5.64 28.72
CA ALA A 745 -18.48 -6.91 29.31
C ALA A 745 -19.13 -6.71 30.69
N ALA A 746 -18.51 -5.93 31.58
CA ALA A 746 -19.04 -5.69 32.92
C ALA A 746 -20.48 -5.14 32.94
N ARG A 747 -20.88 -4.38 31.91
CA ARG A 747 -22.24 -3.83 31.75
C ARG A 747 -23.31 -4.89 31.41
N TYR A 748 -22.90 -5.98 30.78
CA TYR A 748 -23.77 -7.03 30.25
C TYR A 748 -23.59 -8.38 30.97
N GLU A 749 -22.91 -8.41 32.11
CA GLU A 749 -22.76 -9.64 32.90
C GLU A 749 -24.14 -10.20 33.30
N PRO A 750 -24.40 -11.51 33.13
CA PRO A 750 -25.59 -12.15 33.68
C PRO A 750 -25.68 -11.94 35.20
N LEU A 751 -26.86 -11.62 35.73
CA LEU A 751 -27.07 -11.52 37.19
C LEU A 751 -27.16 -12.91 37.80
N ALA A 752 -26.22 -13.23 38.68
CA ALA A 752 -26.23 -14.41 39.53
C ALA A 752 -25.48 -14.14 40.84
N GLU A 753 -25.57 -15.07 41.80
CA GLU A 753 -24.76 -14.99 43.01
C GLU A 753 -23.27 -15.00 42.64
N GLY A 754 -22.52 -14.03 43.15
CA GLY A 754 -21.10 -13.85 42.83
C GLY A 754 -20.82 -13.02 41.57
N SER A 755 -21.81 -12.38 40.95
CA SER A 755 -21.62 -11.38 39.88
C SER A 755 -20.61 -10.29 40.30
N VAL A 756 -19.71 -9.94 39.39
CA VAL A 756 -18.62 -8.95 39.63
C VAL A 756 -18.65 -7.75 38.68
N GLY A 757 -19.63 -7.66 37.78
CA GLY A 757 -19.78 -6.57 36.83
C GLY A 757 -19.83 -5.20 37.50
N ASP A 758 -20.76 -5.01 38.45
CA ASP A 758 -20.84 -3.78 39.25
C ASP A 758 -19.56 -3.50 40.08
N PRO A 759 -19.00 -4.48 40.83
CA PRO A 759 -17.70 -4.33 41.48
C PRO A 759 -16.53 -3.93 40.56
N LEU A 760 -16.51 -4.41 39.32
CA LEU A 760 -15.52 -4.07 38.30
C LEU A 760 -15.72 -2.64 37.78
N LEU A 761 -16.95 -2.23 37.51
CA LEU A 761 -17.25 -0.84 37.12
C LEU A 761 -16.84 0.13 38.24
N ALA A 762 -17.15 -0.20 39.49
CA ALA A 762 -16.67 0.55 40.66
C ALA A 762 -15.14 0.51 40.80
N LEU A 763 -14.46 -0.55 40.33
CA LEU A 763 -12.98 -0.62 40.30
C LEU A 763 -12.39 0.37 39.31
N PHE A 764 -13.00 0.47 38.14
CA PHE A 764 -12.61 1.45 37.15
C PHE A 764 -12.82 2.86 37.71
N ASP A 765 -13.94 3.15 38.34
CA ASP A 765 -14.20 4.48 38.90
C ASP A 765 -13.22 4.89 40.00
N ARG A 766 -12.87 3.97 40.93
CA ARG A 766 -11.90 4.27 42.00
C ARG A 766 -10.45 4.33 41.52
N SER A 767 -10.12 3.59 40.45
CA SER A 767 -8.77 3.55 39.90
C SER A 767 -8.35 4.86 39.19
N ARG A 768 -9.27 5.83 39.04
CA ARG A 768 -8.95 7.19 38.57
C ARG A 768 -8.01 7.94 39.51
N ASP A 769 -8.04 7.61 40.80
CA ASP A 769 -7.31 8.32 41.86
C ASP A 769 -6.10 7.54 42.38
N HIS A 770 -5.81 6.36 41.82
CA HIS A 770 -4.76 5.44 42.29
C HIS A 770 -3.66 5.23 41.24
N PRO A 771 -2.44 4.81 41.67
CA PRO A 771 -1.38 4.46 40.75
C PRO A 771 -1.80 3.32 39.81
N ALA A 772 -1.61 3.59 38.52
CA ALA A 772 -1.83 2.75 37.35
C ALA A 772 -1.52 1.24 37.46
N SER A 773 -0.57 0.84 38.30
CA SER A 773 -0.12 -0.55 38.45
C SER A 773 -1.09 -1.43 39.26
N ALA A 774 -2.01 -0.83 40.01
CA ALA A 774 -3.03 -1.54 40.79
C ALA A 774 -4.19 -2.05 39.93
N LEU A 775 -4.56 -1.33 38.87
CA LEU A 775 -5.79 -1.60 38.12
C LEU A 775 -5.90 -3.04 37.61
N TYR A 776 -4.91 -3.54 36.87
CA TYR A 776 -4.99 -4.89 36.29
C TYR A 776 -4.85 -5.99 37.34
N ARG A 777 -4.03 -5.77 38.37
CA ARG A 777 -3.91 -6.70 39.50
C ARG A 777 -5.24 -6.82 40.23
N ASP A 778 -5.86 -5.69 40.56
CA ASP A 778 -7.12 -5.67 41.31
C ASP A 778 -8.30 -6.16 40.45
N LEU A 779 -8.25 -5.92 39.14
CA LEU A 779 -9.18 -6.50 38.16
C LEU A 779 -9.06 -8.02 38.15
N MET A 780 -7.83 -8.53 38.07
CA MET A 780 -7.59 -9.97 38.09
C MET A 780 -7.98 -10.54 39.45
N ALA A 781 -7.75 -9.86 40.57
CA ALA A 781 -8.19 -10.30 41.89
C ALA A 781 -9.72 -10.48 42.00
N LEU A 782 -10.51 -9.67 41.28
CA LEU A 782 -11.97 -9.83 41.19
C LEU A 782 -12.38 -10.97 40.25
N LEU A 783 -11.71 -11.12 39.11
CA LEU A 783 -12.07 -12.14 38.10
C LEU A 783 -11.58 -13.54 38.45
N ARG A 784 -10.40 -13.66 39.08
CA ARG A 784 -9.71 -14.92 39.39
C ARG A 784 -10.63 -15.95 40.08
N PRO A 785 -11.35 -15.57 41.16
CA PRO A 785 -12.20 -16.51 41.88
C PRO A 785 -13.37 -17.03 41.06
N LEU A 786 -13.78 -16.34 39.99
CA LEU A 786 -14.82 -16.78 39.05
C LEU A 786 -14.26 -17.64 37.93
N ILE A 787 -13.20 -17.16 37.28
CA ILE A 787 -12.66 -17.83 36.09
C ILE A 787 -11.95 -19.14 36.42
N ASP A 788 -11.51 -19.34 37.67
CA ASP A 788 -10.89 -20.58 38.15
C ASP A 788 -11.90 -21.60 38.72
N GLN A 789 -13.20 -21.27 38.78
CA GLN A 789 -14.21 -22.17 39.33
C GLN A 789 -14.31 -23.47 38.51
N GLY A 790 -14.24 -24.60 39.20
CA GLY A 790 -14.31 -25.92 38.55
C GLY A 790 -13.05 -26.32 37.77
N LEU A 791 -11.94 -25.57 37.91
CA LEU A 791 -10.64 -25.92 37.30
C LEU A 791 -9.65 -26.45 38.35
N SER A 792 -8.92 -27.51 37.97
CA SER A 792 -7.80 -28.01 38.76
C SER A 792 -6.59 -27.07 38.70
N GLY A 793 -5.63 -27.22 39.61
CA GLY A 793 -4.49 -26.29 39.75
C GLY A 793 -3.69 -26.05 38.47
N GLU A 794 -3.52 -27.09 37.63
CA GLU A 794 -2.81 -27.01 36.35
C GLU A 794 -3.66 -26.41 35.22
N GLU A 795 -4.98 -26.42 35.36
CA GLU A 795 -5.93 -25.84 34.40
C GLU A 795 -6.23 -24.37 34.67
N ARG A 796 -5.87 -23.85 35.84
CA ARG A 796 -6.02 -22.43 36.18
C ARG A 796 -5.11 -21.57 35.32
N LEU A 797 -5.55 -20.34 35.03
CA LEU A 797 -4.72 -19.38 34.29
C LEU A 797 -3.39 -19.12 35.04
N ALA A 798 -2.24 -19.01 34.38
CA ALA A 798 -1.02 -18.73 35.13
C ALA A 798 -1.08 -17.33 35.80
N PRO A 799 -0.64 -17.16 37.07
CA PRO A 799 -0.56 -15.85 37.71
C PRO A 799 0.39 -14.94 36.93
N ASP A 800 0.25 -13.61 37.09
CA ASP A 800 1.22 -12.69 36.49
C ASP A 800 2.57 -12.83 37.17
N PRO A 801 3.69 -12.99 36.43
CA PRO A 801 5.01 -12.94 37.03
C PRO A 801 5.26 -11.64 37.82
N ALA A 802 4.56 -10.55 37.48
CA ALA A 802 4.60 -9.28 38.21
C ALA A 802 3.57 -9.16 39.35
N GLU A 803 2.77 -10.20 39.60
CA GLU A 803 1.89 -10.37 40.77
C GLU A 803 2.58 -11.15 41.91
N CYS A 804 3.76 -11.75 41.66
CA CYS A 804 4.56 -12.51 42.63
C CYS A 804 5.67 -11.69 43.29
#